data_AF-A0A0F2RV46-F1
#
_entry.id   AF-A0A0F2RV46-F1
#
_cell.length_a   1.000
_cell.length_b   1.000
_cell.length_c   1.000
_cell.angle_alpha   90.00
_cell.angle_beta   90.00
_cell.angle_gamma   90.00
#
_symmetry.space_group_name_H-M   'P 1'
#
loop_
_entity.id
_entity.type
_entity.pdbx_description
1 polymer ?
#
loop_
_entity_poly.entity_id
_entity_poly.type
_entity_poly.pdbx_seq_one_letter_code
_entity_poly.pdbx_strand_id
1 'polypeptide(L)'
;MKDLLQGFAAAPSVIVANSATLCSLPLAYADEPHKLERRLLSAALDKGLKCRSAALAPDTKPASAIHTSADLACLRLSFPELCLTAEDAETLATLQTDTIGTEAIKRLVKRAKSARLNVAIAQSLATHRDNETVQRSVFGEVDWQAAPKRIVRVPDQRMPTPLFTVLIATFNASADLVATLQSILVQNRTDIECIIVDGGSRDHTLDIAAAWPHVVTHCFSHPDKGLYDALNKGLAVARGTLIGIVGAGDCYLPGALDRVAFAHYSEPADVFGGQTIERAPDGQTRKRKDEPWGLNAFVSGGPVGHNGMFATSKAYEQIGSFGYVYPMAEDTRWMHRAIHAGCSFTYIPEPVVLFPLTGMSNNNPDLVWQEAHGLIKQNFPGIDLNREDALKLLFGARGWCPPEEIKPVLERNEHVPLNISAALALKAEQVPLDTMLDILSGVLWHEAADLYRKNGLRFAETRPDRTPLLSIVLPSYNVGKYLGKALLSILLQDMEDLEVIVVNDGATDHTPCVAAAFAAIDKRVRIISQKNQGLSQARLSGIPHCRGDYVWFIDSDDFLREDCLGRIEEILRRERPDTYMVHFAYIDEHDVIDNGPIAPRDWTGLVLDPVNTPQAYCTLAGWNAQTWRFILRRDMFHEHDLSFPVGYYYEDHHFAMKLLSRTRSLFVDPAVSYVYLRRGNSISAEKSRRVFDFLHIRRMCLNFLKEEGLLERMAPLAQSYLLPVGFIRHHVAAEYVSEFLHALLSDTNAQEVRQFLHHASSDDFALLQEYAPEWVSDLARTPDTSMYAELAIAAVASNLPAMQPKSAIHPISRTLPQHAIVGVFSVELANGPQTPQGLSHWCWTREESFFLRVCTRYISKPIIQLRFRNMVEEQLILIEGPGLIHSCPTVSTNLDDVQQVAVPLSPDPDYQVIRLRIQGATQVDARKVGIMLEAVDLTDGELGRYLSPDVTQTVPKVRAPSSSNVSQLNADVRVRPENRPYVLVGENCNIAGTFVFERGVGQITIGDGTSIGGGCMLICAQPEGIHIGRNVMLSWDVVVSDNDSHATSRQLRETDARDWLTGEQRRNLGVYKNWYGVHTGKVTIGDGVWIGFGSTILKGVTIGEGAIVAAQSVVTKDVPAFSIVGGNPAQILKRDEATEARAIEKKRRSFPDFVLPEVTFTKPESQG
;
A
#
# COMPACT_ATOMS: atom_id res chain seq x y z
N MET A 1 -35.78 -32.64 23.89
CA MET A 1 -34.73 -32.47 24.94
C MET A 1 -35.34 -32.21 26.31
N LYS A 2 -36.25 -31.23 26.44
CA LYS A 2 -37.00 -30.95 27.70
C LYS A 2 -37.87 -32.15 28.15
N ASP A 3 -38.53 -32.83 27.22
CA ASP A 3 -39.34 -34.02 27.52
C ASP A 3 -38.50 -35.26 27.85
N LEU A 4 -37.32 -35.40 27.21
CA LEU A 4 -36.34 -36.44 27.54
C LEU A 4 -35.88 -36.29 28.99
N LEU A 5 -35.58 -35.05 29.41
CA LEU A 5 -35.13 -34.72 30.76
C LEU A 5 -36.25 -34.81 31.82
N GLN A 6 -37.52 -34.63 31.45
CA GLN A 6 -38.66 -34.85 32.35
C GLN A 6 -38.93 -36.33 32.63
N GLY A 7 -38.66 -37.23 31.67
CA GLY A 7 -38.74 -38.68 31.88
C GLY A 7 -37.70 -39.23 32.87
N PHE A 8 -36.53 -38.59 32.98
CA PHE A 8 -35.44 -39.02 33.88
C PHE A 8 -35.60 -38.56 35.33
N ALA A 9 -36.61 -37.74 35.64
CA ALA A 9 -36.86 -37.25 37.00
C ALA A 9 -37.49 -38.29 37.95
N ALA A 10 -37.86 -39.48 37.46
CA ALA A 10 -38.65 -40.46 38.22
C ALA A 10 -37.86 -41.63 38.85
N ALA A 11 -36.54 -41.77 38.67
CA ALA A 11 -35.77 -42.83 39.34
C ALA A 11 -34.27 -42.48 39.57
N PRO A 12 -33.72 -42.70 40.77
CA PRO A 12 -32.31 -42.44 41.06
C PRO A 12 -31.45 -43.66 40.69
N SER A 13 -31.21 -43.91 39.41
CA SER A 13 -30.20 -44.90 39.01
C SER A 13 -29.69 -44.69 37.59
N VAL A 14 -28.41 -44.31 37.50
CA VAL A 14 -27.45 -44.52 36.39
C VAL A 14 -28.02 -44.46 34.96
N ILE A 15 -27.67 -43.41 34.22
CA ILE A 15 -27.90 -43.38 32.77
C ILE A 15 -26.82 -44.21 32.08
N VAL A 16 -27.22 -45.30 31.41
CA VAL A 16 -26.37 -46.08 30.50
C VAL A 16 -26.81 -45.74 29.08
N ALA A 17 -26.09 -44.86 28.39
CA ALA A 17 -26.35 -44.56 26.99
C ALA A 17 -25.46 -45.44 26.10
N ASN A 18 -26.07 -46.26 25.25
CA ASN A 18 -25.38 -46.98 24.19
C ASN A 18 -25.09 -46.01 23.03
N SER A 19 -23.84 -45.96 22.57
CA SER A 19 -23.42 -45.13 21.42
C SER A 19 -24.24 -45.41 20.16
N ALA A 20 -24.65 -46.67 19.93
CA ALA A 20 -25.48 -47.03 18.78
C ALA A 20 -26.89 -46.40 18.81
N THR A 21 -27.45 -46.14 19.99
CA THR A 21 -28.76 -45.47 20.16
C THR A 21 -28.65 -43.95 20.04
N LEU A 22 -27.48 -43.39 20.36
CA LEU A 22 -27.18 -41.96 20.12
C LEU A 22 -26.91 -41.69 18.63
N CYS A 23 -26.25 -42.63 17.92
CA CYS A 23 -26.02 -42.56 16.48
C CYS A 23 -27.26 -42.82 15.62
N SER A 24 -28.34 -43.39 16.17
CA SER A 24 -29.59 -43.65 15.45
C SER A 24 -30.59 -42.48 15.52
N LEU A 25 -30.26 -41.40 16.25
CA LEU A 25 -31.04 -40.17 16.25
C LEU A 25 -30.80 -39.42 14.92
N PRO A 26 -31.85 -39.01 14.20
CA PRO A 26 -31.68 -38.32 12.93
C PRO A 26 -31.11 -36.91 13.22
N LEU A 27 -29.83 -36.71 12.93
CA LEU A 27 -29.14 -35.43 13.04
C LEU A 27 -28.47 -35.08 11.71
N ALA A 28 -28.71 -33.86 11.24
CA ALA A 28 -28.51 -33.44 9.87
C ALA A 28 -27.07 -33.00 9.50
N TYR A 29 -26.06 -33.11 10.38
CA TYR A 29 -24.68 -32.69 10.08
C TYR A 29 -23.64 -33.57 10.79
N ALA A 30 -22.58 -33.94 10.07
CA ALA A 30 -21.66 -35.04 10.40
C ALA A 30 -20.65 -34.78 11.55
N ASP A 31 -20.49 -33.55 12.05
CA ASP A 31 -19.42 -33.19 13.01
C ASP A 31 -19.88 -32.93 14.46
N GLU A 32 -21.15 -33.18 14.79
CA GLU A 32 -21.75 -32.86 16.10
C GLU A 32 -21.94 -34.01 17.13
N PRO A 33 -21.49 -35.29 16.97
CA PRO A 33 -21.67 -36.31 18.01
C PRO A 33 -21.03 -35.93 19.35
N HIS A 34 -19.81 -35.38 19.31
CA HIS A 34 -19.02 -35.06 20.50
C HIS A 34 -19.52 -33.84 21.26
N LYS A 35 -20.12 -32.86 20.59
CA LYS A 35 -20.72 -31.68 21.26
C LYS A 35 -21.99 -32.07 22.01
N LEU A 36 -22.78 -32.99 21.46
CA LEU A 36 -23.96 -33.54 22.14
C LEU A 36 -23.54 -34.39 23.34
N GLU A 37 -22.50 -35.23 23.19
CA GLU A 37 -21.89 -36.01 24.27
C GLU A 37 -21.36 -35.10 25.39
N ARG A 38 -20.62 -34.04 25.05
CA ARG A 38 -20.06 -33.05 26.00
C ARG A 38 -21.16 -32.27 26.74
N ARG A 39 -22.24 -31.87 26.05
CA ARG A 39 -23.39 -31.19 26.67
C ARG A 39 -24.20 -32.12 27.58
N LEU A 40 -24.36 -33.39 27.21
CA LEU A 40 -25.05 -34.40 28.04
C LEU A 40 -24.23 -34.78 29.27
N LEU A 41 -22.92 -34.98 29.13
CA LEU A 41 -22.01 -35.25 30.26
C LEU A 41 -21.90 -34.05 31.20
N SER A 42 -21.74 -32.83 30.66
CA SER A 42 -21.70 -31.61 31.47
C SER A 42 -23.01 -31.41 32.23
N ALA A 43 -24.17 -31.52 31.57
CA ALA A 43 -25.46 -31.36 32.21
C ALA A 43 -25.79 -32.47 33.25
N ALA A 44 -25.29 -33.69 33.04
CA ALA A 44 -25.45 -34.79 34.00
C ALA A 44 -24.56 -34.63 35.23
N LEU A 45 -23.31 -34.15 35.04
CA LEU A 45 -22.39 -33.82 36.12
C LEU A 45 -22.88 -32.60 36.93
N ASP A 46 -23.41 -31.56 36.27
CA ASP A 46 -24.01 -30.37 36.91
C ASP A 46 -25.23 -30.71 37.77
N LYS A 47 -25.90 -31.84 37.50
CA LYS A 47 -27.05 -32.37 38.27
C LYS A 47 -26.64 -33.40 39.33
N GLY A 48 -25.34 -33.69 39.49
CA GLY A 48 -24.83 -34.65 40.47
C GLY A 48 -25.04 -36.13 40.12
N LEU A 49 -25.33 -36.46 38.86
CA LEU A 49 -25.53 -37.84 38.41
C LEU A 49 -24.19 -38.54 38.19
N LYS A 50 -24.08 -39.80 38.63
CA LYS A 50 -22.91 -40.66 38.37
C LYS A 50 -23.04 -41.27 36.97
N CYS A 51 -22.19 -40.88 36.03
CA CYS A 51 -22.12 -41.50 34.70
C CYS A 51 -21.13 -42.68 34.68
N ARG A 52 -21.50 -43.77 34.01
CA ARG A 52 -20.62 -44.89 33.62
C ARG A 52 -20.68 -45.03 32.10
N SER A 53 -19.54 -45.08 31.40
CA SER A 53 -19.58 -45.55 30.01
C SER A 53 -19.82 -47.07 30.01
N ALA A 54 -20.69 -47.54 29.12
CA ALA A 54 -20.76 -48.95 28.82
C ALA A 54 -19.51 -49.32 28.00
N ALA A 55 -18.79 -50.35 28.43
CA ALA A 55 -17.72 -50.92 27.64
C ALA A 55 -18.25 -51.26 26.24
N LEU A 56 -17.51 -50.86 25.20
CA LEU A 56 -17.63 -51.49 23.89
C LEU A 56 -17.51 -53.00 24.11
N ALA A 57 -18.54 -53.75 23.75
CA ALA A 57 -18.41 -55.19 23.65
C ALA A 57 -17.22 -55.48 22.72
N PRO A 58 -16.22 -56.25 23.16
CA PRO A 58 -15.07 -56.58 22.33
C PRO A 58 -15.50 -57.64 21.32
N ASP A 59 -16.12 -57.22 20.22
CA ASP A 59 -16.24 -58.07 19.03
C ASP A 59 -15.00 -57.89 18.15
N THR A 60 -13.86 -58.34 18.67
CA THR A 60 -12.82 -58.96 17.85
C THR A 60 -12.31 -60.16 18.61
N LYS A 61 -12.64 -61.35 18.10
CA LYS A 61 -12.11 -62.62 18.62
C LYS A 61 -10.57 -62.51 18.74
N PRO A 62 -9.97 -63.05 19.81
CA PRO A 62 -8.52 -63.21 19.86
C PRO A 62 -8.06 -64.00 18.64
N ALA A 63 -6.91 -63.60 18.07
CA ALA A 63 -6.29 -64.22 16.91
C ALA A 63 -6.35 -65.75 17.01
N SER A 64 -7.33 -66.35 16.33
CA SER A 64 -7.48 -67.78 16.25
C SER A 64 -6.74 -68.24 15.01
N ALA A 65 -5.55 -68.80 15.26
CA ALA A 65 -4.74 -69.63 14.38
C ALA A 65 -4.15 -68.96 13.11
N ILE A 66 -2.83 -68.76 13.11
CA ILE A 66 -2.07 -68.41 11.90
C ILE A 66 -1.83 -69.72 11.13
N HIS A 67 -2.60 -69.95 10.06
CA HIS A 67 -2.46 -71.16 9.24
C HIS A 67 -2.35 -70.87 7.74
N THR A 68 -2.50 -69.62 7.29
CA THR A 68 -2.50 -69.27 5.87
C THR A 68 -1.75 -67.97 5.53
N SER A 69 -1.42 -67.78 4.25
CA SER A 69 -0.84 -66.54 3.71
C SER A 69 -1.76 -65.31 3.84
N ALA A 70 -3.07 -65.53 4.04
CA ALA A 70 -4.04 -64.46 4.26
C ALA A 70 -3.94 -63.84 5.67
N ASP A 71 -3.57 -64.64 6.68
CA ASP A 71 -3.40 -64.18 8.07
C ASP A 71 -2.18 -63.26 8.20
N LEU A 72 -1.11 -63.53 7.42
CA LEU A 72 0.07 -62.68 7.31
C LEU A 72 -0.26 -61.34 6.64
N ALA A 73 -1.12 -61.31 5.63
CA ALA A 73 -1.58 -60.07 5.01
C ALA A 73 -2.38 -59.19 5.99
N CYS A 74 -3.21 -59.81 6.83
CA CYS A 74 -3.99 -59.12 7.85
C CYS A 74 -3.12 -58.54 8.98
N LEU A 75 -2.09 -59.27 9.41
CA LEU A 75 -1.09 -58.79 10.38
C LEU A 75 -0.24 -57.65 9.81
N ARG A 76 0.16 -57.73 8.54
CA ARG A 76 0.87 -56.64 7.83
C ARG A 76 0.03 -55.38 7.64
N LEU A 77 -1.29 -55.53 7.48
CA LEU A 77 -2.22 -54.40 7.43
C LEU A 77 -2.42 -53.76 8.81
N SER A 78 -2.37 -54.55 9.88
CA SER A 78 -2.59 -54.10 11.25
C SER A 78 -1.33 -53.50 11.90
N PHE A 79 -0.15 -53.92 11.44
CA PHE A 79 1.16 -53.45 11.92
C PHE A 79 2.13 -53.23 10.74
N PRO A 80 1.81 -52.34 9.79
CA PRO A 80 2.61 -52.10 8.59
C PRO A 80 4.05 -51.66 8.91
N GLU A 81 4.25 -51.03 10.06
CA GLU A 81 5.54 -50.54 10.56
C GLU A 81 6.52 -51.66 10.96
N LEU A 82 6.04 -52.88 11.22
CA LEU A 82 6.86 -53.98 11.74
C LEU A 82 7.52 -54.84 10.65
N CYS A 83 7.22 -54.59 9.37
CA CYS A 83 7.79 -55.30 8.22
C CYS A 83 7.81 -56.84 8.38
N LEU A 84 6.76 -57.40 8.98
CA LEU A 84 6.73 -58.80 9.42
C LEU A 84 7.00 -59.77 8.25
N THR A 85 8.01 -60.63 8.39
CA THR A 85 8.34 -61.67 7.42
C THR A 85 7.48 -62.93 7.61
N ALA A 86 7.54 -63.87 6.66
CA ALA A 86 6.89 -65.17 6.85
C ALA A 86 7.46 -65.93 8.07
N GLU A 87 8.76 -65.80 8.32
CA GLU A 87 9.46 -66.36 9.50
C GLU A 87 8.96 -65.73 10.82
N ASP A 88 8.50 -64.48 10.78
CA ASP A 88 8.02 -63.74 11.96
C ASP A 88 6.63 -64.20 12.37
N ALA A 89 5.78 -64.45 11.38
CA ALA A 89 4.47 -65.02 11.59
C ALA A 89 4.55 -66.47 12.08
N GLU A 90 5.50 -67.26 11.55
CA GLU A 90 5.80 -68.60 12.09
C GLU A 90 6.29 -68.50 13.54
N THR A 91 7.18 -67.56 13.85
CA THR A 91 7.67 -67.31 15.22
C THR A 91 6.52 -66.93 16.18
N LEU A 92 5.61 -66.06 15.75
CA LEU A 92 4.43 -65.68 16.54
C LEU A 92 3.44 -66.83 16.70
N ALA A 93 3.34 -67.73 15.72
CA ALA A 93 2.51 -68.92 15.81
C ALA A 93 3.03 -69.92 16.87
N THR A 94 4.35 -69.96 17.12
CA THR A 94 4.92 -70.82 18.19
C THR A 94 4.49 -70.41 19.60
N LEU A 95 3.98 -69.19 19.80
CA LEU A 95 3.45 -68.71 21.09
C LEU A 95 2.17 -69.41 21.55
N GLN A 96 1.57 -70.22 20.68
CA GLN A 96 0.38 -71.03 20.96
C GLN A 96 0.66 -72.54 20.95
N THR A 97 1.93 -72.94 20.77
CA THR A 97 2.35 -74.35 20.77
C THR A 97 3.12 -74.68 22.04
N ASP A 98 3.11 -75.95 22.47
CA ASP A 98 3.88 -76.41 23.65
C ASP A 98 5.40 -76.21 23.50
N THR A 99 5.90 -76.07 22.26
CA THR A 99 7.30 -75.77 21.95
C THR A 99 7.52 -74.27 21.72
N ILE A 100 7.89 -73.53 22.78
CA ILE A 100 8.11 -72.09 22.69
C ILE A 100 9.54 -71.77 22.21
N GLY A 101 9.65 -71.24 21.00
CA GLY A 101 10.92 -70.85 20.36
C GLY A 101 11.56 -69.61 20.98
N THR A 102 12.03 -69.70 22.23
CA THR A 102 12.53 -68.56 23.04
C THR A 102 13.55 -67.68 22.30
N GLU A 103 14.48 -68.29 21.55
CA GLU A 103 15.53 -67.53 20.85
C GLU A 103 15.05 -66.87 19.55
N ALA A 104 14.02 -67.43 18.91
CA ALA A 104 13.35 -66.80 17.78
C ALA A 104 12.48 -65.63 18.25
N ILE A 105 11.78 -65.78 19.38
CA ILE A 105 10.99 -64.70 20.01
C ILE A 105 11.91 -63.57 20.46
N LYS A 106 13.07 -63.86 21.07
CA LYS A 106 14.08 -62.86 21.40
C LYS A 106 14.59 -62.11 20.17
N ARG A 107 14.85 -62.82 19.06
CA ARG A 107 15.24 -62.17 17.80
C ARG A 107 14.13 -61.31 17.23
N LEU A 108 12.87 -61.77 17.29
CA LEU A 108 11.71 -61.00 16.86
C LEU A 108 11.53 -59.74 17.71
N VAL A 109 11.56 -59.84 19.04
CA VAL A 109 11.47 -58.71 19.98
C VAL A 109 12.62 -57.73 19.75
N LYS A 110 13.85 -58.24 19.58
CA LYS A 110 15.04 -57.42 19.31
C LYS A 110 15.00 -56.73 17.95
N ARG A 111 14.43 -57.37 16.93
CA ARG A 111 14.33 -56.81 15.56
C ARG A 111 13.13 -55.87 15.43
N ALA A 112 11.97 -56.23 15.99
CA ALA A 112 10.73 -55.47 15.85
C ALA A 112 10.72 -54.19 16.71
N LYS A 113 11.48 -54.16 17.82
CA LYS A 113 11.61 -53.01 18.74
C LYS A 113 10.27 -52.34 19.13
N SER A 114 9.16 -53.10 19.13
CA SER A 114 7.81 -52.57 19.31
C SER A 114 7.30 -52.84 20.72
N ALA A 115 7.10 -51.78 21.52
CA ALA A 115 6.56 -51.89 22.87
C ALA A 115 5.16 -52.55 22.88
N ARG A 116 4.35 -52.26 21.86
CA ARG A 116 2.99 -52.80 21.72
C ARG A 116 2.99 -54.30 21.40
N LEU A 117 3.91 -54.74 20.53
CA LEU A 117 4.11 -56.16 20.24
C LEU A 117 4.69 -56.90 21.47
N ASN A 118 5.63 -56.28 22.19
CA ASN A 118 6.27 -56.87 23.37
C ASN A 118 5.26 -57.13 24.49
N VAL A 119 4.35 -56.19 24.74
CA VAL A 119 3.26 -56.37 25.73
C VAL A 119 2.32 -57.49 25.31
N ALA A 120 1.95 -57.58 24.03
CA ALA A 120 1.10 -58.65 23.52
C ALA A 120 1.75 -60.03 23.62
N ILE A 121 3.05 -60.15 23.30
CA ILE A 121 3.83 -61.39 23.43
C ILE A 121 3.95 -61.79 24.91
N ALA A 122 4.24 -60.84 25.81
CA ALA A 122 4.31 -61.11 27.24
C ALA A 122 2.98 -61.62 27.80
N GLN A 123 1.87 -60.99 27.43
CA GLN A 123 0.52 -61.42 27.83
C GLN A 123 0.16 -62.80 27.26
N SER A 124 0.56 -63.10 26.01
CA SER A 124 0.33 -64.41 25.40
C SER A 124 1.14 -65.51 26.08
N LEU A 125 2.42 -65.27 26.39
CA LEU A 125 3.27 -66.22 27.12
C LEU A 125 2.72 -66.52 28.52
N ALA A 126 2.07 -65.57 29.18
CA ALA A 126 1.47 -65.76 30.51
C ALA A 126 0.34 -66.81 30.53
N THR A 127 -0.27 -67.09 29.37
CA THR A 127 -1.40 -68.04 29.28
C THR A 127 -0.94 -69.51 29.22
N HIS A 128 0.36 -69.78 29.10
CA HIS A 128 0.93 -71.14 29.03
C HIS A 128 1.53 -71.55 30.37
N ARG A 129 1.36 -72.83 30.74
CA ARG A 129 1.48 -73.32 32.12
C ARG A 129 2.89 -73.29 32.75
N ASP A 130 3.96 -73.04 32.00
CA ASP A 130 5.36 -73.06 32.50
C ASP A 130 6.25 -71.93 31.95
N ASN A 131 5.79 -70.68 32.01
CA ASN A 131 6.40 -69.57 31.24
C ASN A 131 7.08 -68.44 32.02
N GLU A 132 7.16 -68.51 33.35
CA GLU A 132 7.81 -67.46 34.14
C GLU A 132 9.31 -67.34 33.80
N THR A 133 9.99 -68.47 33.62
CA THR A 133 11.40 -68.54 33.21
C THR A 133 11.62 -68.01 31.77
N VAL A 134 10.66 -68.26 30.88
CA VAL A 134 10.72 -67.79 29.48
C VAL A 134 10.44 -66.30 29.39
N GLN A 135 9.43 -65.79 30.13
CA GLN A 135 9.16 -64.35 30.20
C GLN A 135 10.34 -63.57 30.78
N ARG A 136 10.97 -64.06 31.87
CA ARG A 136 12.18 -63.44 32.42
C ARG A 136 13.36 -63.49 31.44
N SER A 137 13.51 -64.58 30.70
CA SER A 137 14.53 -64.74 29.67
C SER A 137 14.34 -63.76 28.50
N VAL A 138 13.09 -63.50 28.07
CA VAL A 138 12.77 -62.64 26.93
C VAL A 138 12.70 -61.15 27.32
N PHE A 139 12.16 -60.81 28.49
CA PHE A 139 11.82 -59.42 28.88
C PHE A 139 12.52 -58.90 30.16
N GLY A 140 13.32 -59.71 30.87
CA GLY A 140 14.00 -59.30 32.11
C GLY A 140 13.11 -59.36 33.36
N GLU A 141 13.50 -58.67 34.45
CA GLU A 141 12.85 -58.73 35.78
C GLU A 141 11.61 -57.81 35.95
N VAL A 142 11.01 -57.33 34.87
CA VAL A 142 9.83 -56.45 34.94
C VAL A 142 8.58 -57.27 35.31
N ASP A 143 7.91 -56.92 36.42
CA ASP A 143 6.68 -57.60 36.88
C ASP A 143 5.44 -57.10 36.10
N TRP A 144 5.07 -57.88 35.07
CA TRP A 144 3.92 -57.59 34.24
C TRP A 144 2.57 -58.05 34.84
N GLN A 145 2.49 -58.44 36.12
CA GLN A 145 1.29 -59.01 36.76
C GLN A 145 0.51 -58.06 37.70
N ALA A 146 1.07 -56.93 38.15
CA ALA A 146 0.37 -56.01 39.07
C ALA A 146 -0.70 -55.14 38.36
N ALA A 147 -1.92 -55.08 38.93
CA ALA A 147 -3.02 -54.22 38.45
C ALA A 147 -2.90 -52.77 38.99
N PRO A 148 -3.28 -51.74 38.20
CA PRO A 148 -3.11 -50.33 38.59
C PRO A 148 -4.02 -49.95 39.77
N LYS A 149 -3.45 -49.27 40.77
CA LYS A 149 -4.19 -48.72 41.92
C LYS A 149 -4.95 -47.46 41.51
N ARG A 150 -6.27 -47.47 41.71
CA ARG A 150 -7.15 -46.34 41.39
C ARG A 150 -7.14 -45.30 42.52
N ILE A 151 -6.52 -44.15 42.30
CA ILE A 151 -6.58 -42.99 43.20
C ILE A 151 -7.35 -41.89 42.49
N VAL A 152 -8.54 -41.54 43.02
CA VAL A 152 -9.30 -40.35 42.59
C VAL A 152 -9.45 -39.47 43.82
N ARG A 153 -8.83 -38.30 43.81
CA ARG A 153 -9.21 -37.20 44.71
C ARG A 153 -9.75 -36.04 43.89
N VAL A 154 -10.95 -35.60 44.26
CA VAL A 154 -11.58 -34.36 43.80
C VAL A 154 -11.74 -33.47 45.04
N PRO A 155 -11.14 -32.26 45.05
CA PRO A 155 -11.62 -31.19 45.91
C PRO A 155 -12.01 -29.91 45.14
N ASP A 156 -13.23 -29.45 45.47
CA ASP A 156 -13.93 -28.15 45.38
C ASP A 156 -13.93 -27.25 44.12
N GLN A 157 -15.14 -27.00 43.59
CA GLN A 157 -15.51 -26.18 42.43
C GLN A 157 -15.48 -24.64 42.68
N ARG A 158 -14.75 -24.15 43.68
CA ARG A 158 -14.75 -22.71 44.06
C ARG A 158 -13.42 -21.99 43.85
N MET A 159 -12.53 -22.52 43.00
CA MET A 159 -11.25 -21.87 42.71
C MET A 159 -11.34 -21.00 41.44
N PRO A 160 -10.79 -19.77 41.46
CA PRO A 160 -10.65 -18.96 40.25
C PRO A 160 -9.81 -19.68 39.19
N THR A 161 -10.06 -19.38 37.92
CA THR A 161 -9.34 -19.98 36.78
C THR A 161 -7.83 -19.80 36.97
N PRO A 162 -7.03 -20.88 36.99
CA PRO A 162 -5.58 -20.78 37.14
C PRO A 162 -4.97 -20.11 35.90
N LEU A 163 -3.84 -19.43 36.06
CA LEU A 163 -3.11 -18.91 34.90
C LEU A 163 -2.46 -20.07 34.12
N PHE A 164 -1.91 -21.04 34.84
CA PHE A 164 -1.20 -22.18 34.26
C PHE A 164 -1.93 -23.49 34.50
N THR A 165 -2.04 -24.32 33.47
CA THR A 165 -2.14 -25.78 33.62
C THR A 165 -0.82 -26.41 33.21
N VAL A 166 -0.23 -27.22 34.09
CA VAL A 166 0.94 -28.04 33.81
C VAL A 166 0.48 -29.50 33.68
N LEU A 167 0.58 -30.05 32.47
CA LEU A 167 0.23 -31.43 32.16
C LEU A 167 1.47 -32.32 32.22
N ILE A 168 1.39 -33.41 32.98
CA ILE A 168 2.44 -34.42 33.11
C ILE A 168 1.87 -35.78 32.71
N ALA A 169 2.34 -36.32 31.59
CA ALA A 169 2.05 -37.71 31.25
C ALA A 169 3.06 -38.64 31.92
N THR A 170 2.59 -39.69 32.58
CA THR A 170 3.42 -40.62 33.37
C THR A 170 3.16 -42.07 32.98
N PHE A 171 4.21 -42.88 32.95
CA PHE A 171 4.13 -44.35 32.88
C PHE A 171 5.44 -44.94 33.41
N ASN A 172 5.39 -45.60 34.56
CA ASN A 172 6.54 -46.11 35.32
C ASN A 172 7.65 -45.06 35.54
N ALA A 173 7.28 -43.88 36.01
CA ALA A 173 8.15 -42.72 36.20
C ALA A 173 8.57 -42.49 37.66
N SER A 174 8.55 -43.52 38.52
CA SER A 174 8.80 -43.35 39.96
C SER A 174 10.19 -42.78 40.29
N ALA A 175 11.18 -43.04 39.44
CA ALA A 175 12.54 -42.55 39.61
C ALA A 175 12.66 -41.04 39.36
N ASP A 176 11.84 -40.49 38.46
CA ASP A 176 12.05 -39.14 37.92
C ASP A 176 10.97 -38.13 38.37
N LEU A 177 9.74 -38.60 38.63
CA LEU A 177 8.57 -37.74 38.90
C LEU A 177 8.77 -36.79 40.09
N VAL A 178 9.51 -37.21 41.10
CA VAL A 178 9.80 -36.39 42.29
C VAL A 178 10.51 -35.10 41.90
N ALA A 179 11.48 -35.17 40.99
CA ALA A 179 12.24 -34.00 40.55
C ALA A 179 11.35 -33.00 39.78
N THR A 180 10.48 -33.51 38.89
CA THR A 180 9.50 -32.69 38.17
C THR A 180 8.54 -31.99 39.14
N LEU A 181 7.97 -32.71 40.12
CA LEU A 181 7.05 -32.12 41.10
C LEU A 181 7.72 -31.08 42.01
N GLN A 182 8.97 -31.34 42.43
CA GLN A 182 9.78 -30.37 43.15
C GLN A 182 10.01 -29.09 42.31
N SER A 183 10.28 -29.24 41.02
CA SER A 183 10.52 -28.11 40.12
C SER A 183 9.30 -27.20 39.98
N ILE A 184 8.09 -27.77 40.04
CA ILE A 184 6.81 -27.03 40.02
C ILE A 184 6.56 -26.34 41.37
N LEU A 185 6.81 -27.04 42.49
CA LEU A 185 6.65 -26.48 43.83
C LEU A 185 7.50 -25.22 44.04
N VAL A 186 8.76 -25.28 43.58
CA VAL A 186 9.74 -24.19 43.75
C VAL A 186 9.40 -22.95 42.91
N GLN A 187 8.47 -23.04 41.96
CA GLN A 187 7.94 -21.84 41.27
C GLN A 187 7.19 -20.91 42.24
N ASN A 188 6.71 -21.42 43.38
CA ASN A 188 6.07 -20.65 44.46
C ASN A 188 4.89 -19.78 43.99
N ARG A 189 4.03 -20.34 43.12
CA ARG A 189 2.82 -19.68 42.63
C ARG A 189 1.55 -20.41 43.08
N THR A 190 0.48 -19.66 43.31
CA THR A 190 -0.82 -20.19 43.74
C THR A 190 -1.80 -20.44 42.60
N ASP A 191 -1.45 -20.04 41.38
CA ASP A 191 -2.29 -20.08 40.17
C ASP A 191 -1.84 -21.17 39.17
N ILE A 192 -1.23 -22.24 39.68
CA ILE A 192 -0.82 -23.42 38.91
C ILE A 192 -1.79 -24.56 39.19
N GLU A 193 -2.34 -25.13 38.12
CA GLU A 193 -3.01 -26.42 38.13
C GLU A 193 -2.06 -27.49 37.60
N CYS A 194 -1.68 -28.45 38.42
CA CYS A 194 -0.84 -29.58 37.99
C CYS A 194 -1.71 -30.83 37.81
N ILE A 195 -1.73 -31.36 36.58
CA ILE A 195 -2.51 -32.54 36.21
C ILE A 195 -1.55 -33.66 35.79
N ILE A 196 -1.55 -34.74 36.54
CA ILE A 196 -0.86 -35.98 36.17
C ILE A 196 -1.86 -36.89 35.46
N VAL A 197 -1.51 -37.31 34.25
CA VAL A 197 -2.21 -38.37 33.52
C VAL A 197 -1.30 -39.58 33.41
N ASP A 198 -1.66 -40.63 34.13
CA ASP A 198 -0.92 -41.86 34.23
C ASP A 198 -1.51 -42.94 33.32
N GLY A 199 -0.65 -43.58 32.52
CA GLY A 199 -0.98 -44.64 31.58
C GLY A 199 -1.26 -46.01 32.20
N GLY A 200 -1.40 -46.07 33.53
CA GLY A 200 -1.49 -47.32 34.29
C GLY A 200 -0.13 -47.80 34.79
N SER A 201 0.67 -46.91 35.39
CA SER A 201 1.93 -47.26 36.03
C SER A 201 1.77 -48.39 37.05
N ARG A 202 2.81 -49.22 37.13
CA ARG A 202 2.86 -50.39 38.02
C ARG A 202 3.95 -50.29 39.08
N ASP A 203 4.78 -49.25 38.99
CA ASP A 203 5.75 -48.88 40.01
C ASP A 203 5.15 -47.86 41.00
N HIS A 204 6.01 -47.22 41.81
CA HIS A 204 5.59 -46.24 42.82
C HIS A 204 5.16 -44.87 42.27
N THR A 205 4.99 -44.68 40.96
CA THR A 205 4.62 -43.39 40.35
C THR A 205 3.35 -42.82 40.97
N LEU A 206 2.31 -43.64 41.12
CA LEU A 206 1.02 -43.20 41.68
C LEU A 206 1.09 -42.95 43.18
N ASP A 207 1.92 -43.71 43.91
CA ASP A 207 2.16 -43.49 45.34
C ASP A 207 2.86 -42.13 45.54
N ILE A 208 3.83 -41.79 44.67
CA ILE A 208 4.51 -40.49 44.65
C ILE A 208 3.51 -39.37 44.33
N ALA A 209 2.74 -39.46 43.25
CA ALA A 209 1.74 -38.46 42.90
C ALA A 209 0.76 -38.17 44.06
N ALA A 210 0.28 -39.23 44.73
CA ALA A 210 -0.63 -39.12 45.86
C ALA A 210 0.01 -38.49 47.12
N ALA A 211 1.33 -38.61 47.28
CA ALA A 211 2.08 -38.02 48.39
C ALA A 211 2.36 -36.51 48.21
N TRP A 212 2.06 -35.94 47.04
CA TRP A 212 2.29 -34.53 46.71
C TRP A 212 1.00 -33.70 46.49
N PRO A 213 -0.02 -33.78 47.37
CA PRO A 213 -1.32 -33.13 47.16
C PRO A 213 -1.29 -31.60 47.22
N HIS A 214 -0.16 -31.03 47.66
CA HIS A 214 0.10 -29.59 47.69
C HIS A 214 0.64 -29.05 46.35
N VAL A 215 1.02 -29.94 45.43
CA VAL A 215 1.44 -29.61 44.06
C VAL A 215 0.46 -30.21 43.06
N VAL A 216 0.18 -31.51 43.17
CA VAL A 216 -0.67 -32.26 42.24
C VAL A 216 -2.13 -31.93 42.51
N THR A 217 -2.73 -31.14 41.62
CA THR A 217 -4.15 -30.76 41.69
C THR A 217 -5.04 -31.94 41.32
N HIS A 218 -4.70 -32.63 40.23
CA HIS A 218 -5.43 -33.79 39.72
C HIS A 218 -4.48 -34.89 39.29
N CYS A 219 -4.83 -36.14 39.59
CA CYS A 219 -4.13 -37.32 39.10
C CYS A 219 -5.15 -38.32 38.55
N PHE A 220 -4.99 -38.71 37.30
CA PHE A 220 -5.84 -39.67 36.62
C PHE A 220 -5.00 -40.85 36.19
N SER A 221 -5.35 -42.07 36.61
CA SER A 221 -4.70 -43.29 36.11
C SER A 221 -5.69 -44.12 35.31
N HIS A 222 -5.37 -44.36 34.04
CA HIS A 222 -6.13 -45.22 33.15
C HIS A 222 -5.23 -45.73 32.02
N PRO A 223 -5.40 -46.98 31.55
CA PRO A 223 -4.74 -47.45 30.34
C PRO A 223 -4.87 -46.44 29.20
N ASP A 224 -3.74 -46.13 28.56
CA ASP A 224 -3.67 -45.25 27.41
C ASP A 224 -3.19 -45.99 26.15
N LYS A 225 -3.29 -45.31 25.02
CA LYS A 225 -2.78 -45.79 23.72
C LYS A 225 -1.40 -45.20 23.37
N GLY A 226 -0.70 -44.66 24.37
CA GLY A 226 0.56 -43.92 24.22
C GLY A 226 0.49 -42.50 24.77
N LEU A 227 1.65 -41.83 24.79
CA LEU A 227 1.88 -40.50 25.37
C LEU A 227 0.81 -39.47 25.00
N TYR A 228 0.54 -39.30 23.71
CA TYR A 228 -0.38 -38.28 23.22
C TYR A 228 -1.85 -38.56 23.57
N ASP A 229 -2.22 -39.83 23.84
CA ASP A 229 -3.54 -40.17 24.37
C ASP A 229 -3.69 -39.69 25.82
N ALA A 230 -2.64 -39.87 26.64
CA ALA A 230 -2.60 -39.33 27.99
C ALA A 230 -2.64 -37.79 27.99
N LEU A 231 -1.87 -37.14 27.12
CA LEU A 231 -1.86 -35.68 26.99
C LEU A 231 -3.22 -35.14 26.52
N ASN A 232 -3.87 -35.77 25.55
CA ASN A 232 -5.21 -35.37 25.09
C ASN A 232 -6.27 -35.50 26.20
N LYS A 233 -6.20 -36.54 27.04
CA LYS A 233 -7.06 -36.68 28.22
C LYS A 233 -6.82 -35.56 29.23
N GLY A 234 -5.56 -35.17 29.43
CA GLY A 234 -5.18 -34.04 30.28
C GLY A 234 -5.69 -32.70 29.74
N LEU A 235 -5.50 -32.45 28.44
CA LEU A 235 -5.98 -31.24 27.75
C LEU A 235 -7.51 -31.09 27.87
N ALA A 236 -8.26 -32.20 27.82
CA ALA A 236 -9.71 -32.17 27.91
C ALA A 236 -10.25 -31.64 29.26
N VAL A 237 -9.42 -31.66 30.31
CA VAL A 237 -9.78 -31.24 31.67
C VAL A 237 -8.94 -30.07 32.18
N ALA A 238 -8.01 -29.55 31.37
CA ALA A 238 -7.19 -28.39 31.68
C ALA A 238 -8.06 -27.12 31.78
N ARG A 239 -7.79 -26.27 32.77
CA ARG A 239 -8.55 -25.02 32.99
C ARG A 239 -7.71 -23.76 32.84
N GLY A 240 -6.39 -23.90 32.77
CA GLY A 240 -5.45 -22.79 32.71
C GLY A 240 -5.57 -21.99 31.43
N THR A 241 -5.31 -20.68 31.53
CA THR A 241 -5.18 -19.80 30.36
C THR A 241 -3.99 -20.22 29.49
N LEU A 242 -2.88 -20.60 30.13
CA LEU A 242 -1.66 -21.11 29.50
C LEU A 242 -1.48 -22.57 29.88
N ILE A 243 -1.33 -23.44 28.90
CA ILE A 243 -1.16 -24.88 29.09
C ILE A 243 0.28 -25.24 28.68
N GLY A 244 1.05 -25.68 29.68
CA GLY A 244 2.38 -26.24 29.50
C GLY A 244 2.35 -27.76 29.63
N ILE A 245 3.16 -28.45 28.84
CA ILE A 245 3.33 -29.90 28.93
C ILE A 245 4.77 -30.13 29.38
N VAL A 246 4.98 -30.97 30.40
CA VAL A 246 6.32 -31.30 30.89
C VAL A 246 6.44 -32.81 31.11
N GLY A 247 7.55 -33.40 30.68
CA GLY A 247 7.81 -34.82 30.87
C GLY A 247 7.99 -35.17 32.35
N ALA A 248 7.71 -36.41 32.73
CA ALA A 248 7.82 -36.90 34.10
C ALA A 248 9.26 -36.95 34.67
N GLY A 249 10.28 -36.60 33.88
CA GLY A 249 11.64 -36.37 34.34
C GLY A 249 12.21 -35.01 33.95
N ASP A 250 11.41 -34.16 33.33
CA ASP A 250 11.81 -32.81 32.94
C ASP A 250 11.53 -31.87 34.11
N CYS A 251 12.34 -30.82 34.28
CA CYS A 251 12.23 -29.90 35.41
C CYS A 251 12.11 -28.46 34.92
N TYR A 252 11.11 -27.72 35.43
CA TYR A 252 11.12 -26.27 35.25
C TYR A 252 12.23 -25.63 36.07
N LEU A 253 12.97 -24.71 35.45
CA LEU A 253 14.03 -23.98 36.14
C LEU A 253 13.43 -22.94 37.09
N PRO A 254 14.15 -22.50 38.13
CA PRO A 254 13.65 -21.50 39.07
C PRO A 254 13.20 -20.20 38.36
N GLY A 255 11.97 -19.77 38.66
CA GLY A 255 11.34 -18.58 38.07
C GLY A 255 10.88 -18.75 36.62
N ALA A 256 10.89 -19.96 36.07
CA ALA A 256 10.49 -20.22 34.69
C ALA A 256 9.04 -19.78 34.40
N LEU A 257 8.09 -20.14 35.27
CA LEU A 257 6.68 -19.78 35.07
C LEU A 257 6.42 -18.28 35.25
N ASP A 258 7.21 -17.59 36.08
CA ASP A 258 7.12 -16.13 36.20
C ASP A 258 7.56 -15.44 34.90
N ARG A 259 8.59 -15.97 34.22
CA ARG A 259 9.03 -15.45 32.92
C ARG A 259 7.98 -15.68 31.84
N VAL A 260 7.35 -16.85 31.82
CA VAL A 260 6.24 -17.14 30.90
C VAL A 260 5.05 -16.24 31.17
N ALA A 261 4.69 -16.02 32.44
CA ALA A 261 3.62 -15.09 32.81
C ALA A 261 3.95 -13.65 32.40
N PHE A 262 5.19 -13.21 32.63
CA PHE A 262 5.66 -11.90 32.21
C PHE A 262 5.56 -11.72 30.70
N ALA A 263 6.01 -12.70 29.92
CA ALA A 263 5.90 -12.67 28.46
C ALA A 263 4.43 -12.60 28.01
N HIS A 264 3.54 -13.39 28.62
CA HIS A 264 2.11 -13.38 28.32
C HIS A 264 1.42 -12.05 28.59
N TYR A 265 1.80 -11.36 29.67
CA TYR A 265 1.23 -10.04 29.97
C TYR A 265 1.86 -8.89 29.18
N SER A 266 3.08 -9.09 28.69
CA SER A 266 3.83 -8.06 27.96
C SER A 266 3.51 -8.07 26.46
N GLU A 267 3.30 -9.26 25.89
CA GLU A 267 3.07 -9.45 24.47
C GLU A 267 1.91 -10.43 24.23
N PRO A 268 0.90 -10.05 23.40
CA PRO A 268 -0.15 -10.98 23.03
C PRO A 268 0.43 -12.03 22.07
N ALA A 269 0.52 -13.28 22.53
CA ALA A 269 0.90 -14.43 21.70
C ALA A 269 0.07 -15.68 22.02
N ASP A 270 -0.07 -16.56 21.03
CA ASP A 270 -0.79 -17.83 21.14
C ASP A 270 0.07 -18.93 21.75
N VAL A 271 1.38 -18.90 21.47
CA VAL A 271 2.37 -19.89 21.92
C VAL A 271 3.63 -19.18 22.46
N PHE A 272 4.08 -19.59 23.63
CA PHE A 272 5.28 -19.09 24.31
C PHE A 272 6.30 -20.21 24.37
N GLY A 273 7.47 -20.00 23.77
CA GLY A 273 8.54 -20.98 23.69
C GLY A 273 9.73 -20.58 24.56
N GLY A 274 10.05 -21.38 25.57
CA GLY A 274 11.18 -21.16 26.45
C GLY A 274 12.43 -21.96 26.10
N GLN A 275 13.60 -21.36 26.31
CA GLN A 275 14.88 -22.03 26.09
C GLN A 275 15.00 -23.32 26.92
N THR A 276 15.47 -24.39 26.29
CA THR A 276 15.64 -25.71 26.92
C THR A 276 17.12 -25.99 27.19
N ILE A 277 17.45 -26.49 28.40
CA ILE A 277 18.77 -27.01 28.73
C ILE A 277 18.72 -28.53 28.69
N GLU A 278 19.55 -29.16 27.87
CA GLU A 278 19.70 -30.61 27.83
C GLU A 278 20.78 -31.05 28.83
N ARG A 279 20.54 -32.14 29.55
CA ARG A 279 21.53 -32.74 30.46
C ARG A 279 21.87 -34.16 30.01
N ALA A 280 23.13 -34.38 29.66
CA ALA A 280 23.64 -35.69 29.28
C ALA A 280 23.74 -36.63 30.50
N PRO A 281 23.80 -37.97 30.28
CA PRO A 281 23.93 -38.95 31.36
C PRO A 281 25.17 -38.78 32.25
N ASP A 282 26.24 -38.19 31.71
CA ASP A 282 27.48 -37.87 32.43
C ASP A 282 27.37 -36.60 33.31
N GLY A 283 26.21 -35.95 33.31
CA GLY A 283 25.93 -34.74 34.08
C GLY A 283 26.23 -33.43 33.35
N GLN A 284 26.80 -33.46 32.14
CA GLN A 284 27.07 -32.24 31.37
C GLN A 284 25.77 -31.61 30.87
N THR A 285 25.67 -30.29 30.96
CA THR A 285 24.52 -29.53 30.47
C THR A 285 24.88 -28.72 29.24
N ARG A 286 24.01 -28.70 28.24
CA ARG A 286 24.12 -27.86 27.04
C ARG A 286 22.80 -27.18 26.75
N LYS A 287 22.82 -25.98 26.20
CA LYS A 287 21.59 -25.36 25.69
C LYS A 287 21.16 -26.12 24.44
N ARG A 288 19.89 -26.49 24.36
CA ARG A 288 19.29 -26.97 23.11
C ARG A 288 19.32 -25.81 22.13
N LYS A 289 19.71 -26.10 20.89
CA LYS A 289 19.56 -25.12 19.81
C LYS A 289 18.09 -25.11 19.42
N ASP A 290 17.41 -24.00 19.68
CA ASP A 290 16.05 -23.77 19.23
C ASP A 290 16.06 -23.37 17.75
N GLU A 291 15.01 -23.74 17.03
CA GLU A 291 14.88 -23.45 15.61
C GLU A 291 14.06 -22.18 15.41
N PRO A 292 14.33 -21.37 14.38
CA PRO A 292 13.47 -20.24 14.09
C PRO A 292 12.03 -20.72 13.82
N TRP A 293 11.03 -19.95 14.25
CA TRP A 293 9.64 -20.25 13.95
C TRP A 293 9.26 -19.74 12.55
N GLY A 294 8.21 -20.32 11.97
CA GLY A 294 7.74 -19.99 10.63
C GLY A 294 8.03 -21.09 9.61
N LEU A 295 8.14 -20.71 8.33
CA LEU A 295 8.27 -21.70 7.25
C LEU A 295 9.50 -22.60 7.39
N ASN A 296 10.62 -22.09 7.90
CA ASN A 296 11.84 -22.88 8.07
C ASN A 296 11.67 -24.09 9.00
N ALA A 297 10.76 -23.99 9.98
CA ALA A 297 10.44 -25.09 10.89
C ALA A 297 9.88 -26.30 10.11
N PHE A 298 9.28 -26.10 8.94
CA PHE A 298 8.74 -27.22 8.15
C PHE A 298 9.81 -28.15 7.56
N VAL A 299 11.06 -27.68 7.42
CA VAL A 299 12.22 -28.50 7.03
C VAL A 299 13.15 -28.77 8.22
N SER A 300 13.40 -27.76 9.07
CA SER A 300 14.32 -27.90 10.20
C SER A 300 13.71 -28.66 11.39
N GLY A 301 12.38 -28.65 11.59
CA GLY A 301 11.72 -29.32 12.72
C GLY A 301 10.85 -28.40 13.60
N GLY A 302 10.84 -28.64 14.91
CA GLY A 302 10.01 -27.88 15.85
C GLY A 302 10.74 -26.64 16.36
N PRO A 303 10.11 -25.44 16.37
CA PRO A 303 10.78 -24.19 16.76
C PRO A 303 11.32 -24.22 18.20
N VAL A 304 10.59 -24.86 19.11
CA VAL A 304 10.98 -25.01 20.52
C VAL A 304 10.67 -26.42 21.01
N GLY A 305 11.33 -26.84 22.08
CA GLY A 305 10.96 -28.08 22.78
C GLY A 305 9.58 -27.96 23.41
N HIS A 306 8.72 -28.98 23.23
CA HIS A 306 7.36 -28.97 23.81
C HIS A 306 7.37 -28.84 25.33
N ASN A 307 8.42 -29.31 25.98
CA ASN A 307 8.62 -29.25 27.43
C ASN A 307 8.92 -27.83 27.95
N GLY A 308 9.39 -26.93 27.07
CA GLY A 308 9.53 -25.50 27.33
C GLY A 308 8.42 -24.66 26.71
N MET A 309 7.41 -25.28 26.10
CA MET A 309 6.34 -24.61 25.36
C MET A 309 5.08 -24.46 26.23
N PHE A 310 4.46 -23.27 26.16
CA PHE A 310 3.15 -22.98 26.74
C PHE A 310 2.25 -22.42 25.66
N ALA A 311 1.12 -23.05 25.39
CA ALA A 311 0.14 -22.53 24.45
C ALA A 311 -1.14 -22.11 25.16
N THR A 312 -1.81 -21.09 24.64
CA THR A 312 -3.08 -20.64 25.23
C THR A 312 -4.16 -21.72 25.07
N SER A 313 -5.12 -21.76 25.99
CA SER A 313 -6.30 -22.63 25.85
C SER A 313 -7.03 -22.40 24.51
N LYS A 314 -7.13 -21.14 24.08
CA LYS A 314 -7.65 -20.73 22.77
C LYS A 314 -6.85 -21.34 21.60
N ALA A 315 -5.52 -21.39 21.68
CA ALA A 315 -4.69 -22.02 20.65
C ALA A 315 -4.99 -23.52 20.55
N TYR A 316 -5.11 -24.23 21.67
CA TYR A 316 -5.51 -25.65 21.67
C TYR A 316 -6.95 -25.86 21.15
N GLU A 317 -7.88 -24.94 21.43
CA GLU A 317 -9.24 -24.98 20.87
C GLU A 317 -9.26 -24.76 19.36
N GLN A 318 -8.43 -23.86 18.85
CA GLN A 318 -8.34 -23.53 17.43
C GLN A 318 -7.65 -24.65 16.63
N ILE A 319 -6.54 -25.18 17.13
CA ILE A 319 -5.72 -26.17 16.41
C ILE A 319 -6.23 -27.60 16.64
N GLY A 320 -6.87 -27.85 17.78
CA GLY A 320 -7.34 -29.17 18.19
C GLY A 320 -6.25 -30.05 18.81
N SER A 321 -6.66 -31.24 19.24
CA SER A 321 -5.84 -32.22 19.98
C SER A 321 -4.67 -32.78 19.17
N PHE A 322 -3.73 -33.45 19.86
CA PHE A 322 -2.66 -34.22 19.22
C PHE A 322 -3.24 -35.41 18.46
N GLY A 323 -2.62 -35.78 17.33
CA GLY A 323 -2.96 -36.99 16.61
C GLY A 323 -2.38 -38.24 17.28
N TYR A 324 -2.53 -39.38 16.59
CA TYR A 324 -1.97 -40.67 17.01
C TYR A 324 -1.04 -41.27 15.95
N VAL A 325 -0.68 -40.47 14.94
CA VAL A 325 0.07 -40.94 13.76
C VAL A 325 1.56 -41.04 14.08
N TYR A 326 2.07 -40.10 14.88
CA TYR A 326 3.48 -40.03 15.27
C TYR A 326 3.66 -40.25 16.78
N PRO A 327 3.92 -41.49 17.23
CA PRO A 327 4.13 -41.82 18.63
C PRO A 327 5.09 -40.91 19.42
N MET A 328 6.05 -40.25 18.75
CA MET A 328 7.05 -39.39 19.38
C MET A 328 6.98 -37.92 18.96
N ALA A 329 6.45 -37.60 17.77
CA ALA A 329 6.55 -36.27 17.15
C ALA A 329 5.21 -35.54 16.89
N GLU A 330 4.10 -35.96 17.50
CA GLU A 330 2.82 -35.23 17.40
C GLU A 330 2.88 -33.83 18.05
N ASP A 331 3.80 -33.59 18.98
CA ASP A 331 4.10 -32.26 19.51
C ASP A 331 4.60 -31.30 18.42
N THR A 332 5.55 -31.75 17.61
CA THR A 332 6.14 -31.03 16.49
C THR A 332 5.12 -30.86 15.38
N ARG A 333 4.31 -31.90 15.11
CA ARG A 333 3.19 -31.81 14.18
C ARG A 333 2.14 -30.80 14.62
N TRP A 334 1.83 -30.73 15.91
CA TRP A 334 0.91 -29.75 16.45
C TRP A 334 1.46 -28.34 16.28
N MET A 335 2.76 -28.12 16.56
CA MET A 335 3.44 -26.85 16.28
C MET A 335 3.40 -26.49 14.80
N HIS A 336 3.64 -27.43 13.89
CA HIS A 336 3.51 -27.18 12.45
C HIS A 336 2.09 -26.77 12.04
N ARG A 337 1.07 -27.42 12.60
CA ARG A 337 -0.33 -27.02 12.39
C ARG A 337 -0.64 -25.64 12.98
N ALA A 338 -0.06 -25.30 14.14
CA ALA A 338 -0.19 -23.97 14.72
C ALA A 338 0.47 -22.90 13.85
N ILE A 339 1.66 -23.16 13.30
CA ILE A 339 2.35 -22.29 12.34
C ILE A 339 1.51 -22.13 11.06
N HIS A 340 0.99 -23.23 10.51
CA HIS A 340 0.11 -23.20 9.33
C HIS A 340 -1.19 -22.42 9.56
N ALA A 341 -1.75 -22.48 10.78
CA ALA A 341 -2.94 -21.75 11.16
C ALA A 341 -2.68 -20.27 11.50
N GLY A 342 -1.41 -19.83 11.46
CA GLY A 342 -1.01 -18.46 11.75
C GLY A 342 -1.04 -18.10 13.23
N CYS A 343 -0.87 -19.07 14.14
CA CYS A 343 -0.69 -18.78 15.55
C CYS A 343 0.58 -17.94 15.77
N SER A 344 0.49 -16.96 16.65
CA SER A 344 1.59 -16.09 17.06
C SER A 344 2.51 -16.80 18.07
N PHE A 345 3.82 -16.63 17.92
CA PHE A 345 4.85 -17.22 18.78
C PHE A 345 5.71 -16.13 19.43
N THR A 346 5.95 -16.25 20.73
CA THR A 346 6.91 -15.42 21.47
C THR A 346 7.98 -16.31 22.10
N TYR A 347 9.24 -15.88 22.01
CA TYR A 347 10.39 -16.62 22.54
C TYR A 347 10.87 -16.04 23.88
N ILE A 348 11.18 -16.92 24.83
CA ILE A 348 11.75 -16.57 26.13
C ILE A 348 13.21 -17.04 26.13
N PRO A 349 14.18 -16.12 26.05
CA PRO A 349 15.60 -16.45 25.89
C PRO A 349 16.22 -17.04 27.14
N GLU A 350 15.61 -16.82 28.31
CA GLU A 350 16.03 -17.44 29.55
C GLU A 350 15.63 -18.92 29.58
N PRO A 351 16.50 -19.80 30.10
CA PRO A 351 16.17 -21.20 30.31
C PRO A 351 14.89 -21.40 31.14
N VAL A 352 13.92 -22.10 30.55
CA VAL A 352 12.62 -22.43 31.16
C VAL A 352 12.61 -23.86 31.68
N VAL A 353 13.19 -24.81 30.93
CA VAL A 353 13.16 -26.24 31.27
C VAL A 353 14.54 -26.88 31.18
N LEU A 354 14.78 -27.83 32.08
CA LEU A 354 15.89 -28.78 32.04
C LEU A 354 15.35 -30.13 31.56
N PHE A 355 15.93 -30.64 30.48
CA PHE A 355 15.58 -31.86 29.77
C PHE A 355 16.70 -32.92 29.92
N PRO A 356 16.55 -33.94 30.78
CA PRO A 356 17.52 -35.02 30.86
C PRO A 356 17.50 -35.91 29.62
N LEU A 357 18.68 -36.21 29.06
CA LEU A 357 18.84 -37.05 27.87
C LEU A 357 18.73 -38.56 28.19
N THR A 358 17.78 -38.93 29.05
CA THR A 358 17.52 -40.32 29.50
C THR A 358 16.13 -40.83 29.10
N GLY A 359 15.27 -39.93 28.58
CA GLY A 359 13.89 -40.23 28.21
C GLY A 359 13.69 -41.02 26.91
N MET A 360 12.42 -41.32 26.60
CA MET A 360 12.03 -42.21 25.49
C MET A 360 12.57 -41.82 24.11
N SER A 361 12.60 -40.52 23.77
CA SER A 361 13.10 -40.00 22.48
C SER A 361 14.58 -40.28 22.25
N ASN A 362 15.39 -40.22 23.31
CA ASN A 362 16.82 -40.51 23.22
C ASN A 362 17.11 -42.02 23.11
N ASN A 363 16.20 -42.86 23.62
CA ASN A 363 16.32 -44.31 23.54
C ASN A 363 15.83 -44.90 22.20
N ASN A 364 15.13 -44.11 21.37
CA ASN A 364 14.57 -44.54 20.09
C ASN A 364 14.87 -43.56 18.92
N PRO A 365 16.15 -43.26 18.65
CA PRO A 365 16.52 -42.25 17.65
C PRO A 365 16.04 -42.60 16.23
N ASP A 366 16.05 -43.89 15.87
CA ASP A 366 15.60 -44.37 14.55
C ASP A 366 14.13 -44.00 14.28
N LEU A 367 13.27 -44.09 15.30
CA LEU A 367 11.85 -43.79 15.19
C LEU A 367 11.63 -42.27 15.05
N VAL A 368 12.34 -41.47 15.86
CA VAL A 368 12.31 -39.99 15.75
C VAL A 368 12.62 -39.53 14.33
N TRP A 369 13.62 -40.12 13.68
CA TRP A 369 13.98 -39.77 12.30
C TRP A 369 12.98 -40.25 11.25
N GLN A 370 12.33 -41.39 11.48
CA GLN A 370 11.25 -41.86 10.61
C GLN A 370 10.03 -40.94 10.68
N GLU A 371 9.67 -40.49 11.88
CA GLU A 371 8.55 -39.57 12.09
C GLU A 371 8.87 -38.17 11.53
N ALA A 372 10.09 -37.66 11.71
CA ALA A 372 10.54 -36.40 11.13
C ALA A 372 10.45 -36.38 9.59
N HIS A 373 10.84 -37.46 8.92
CA HIS A 373 10.61 -37.64 7.48
C HIS A 373 9.12 -37.57 7.12
N GLY A 374 8.27 -38.25 7.90
CA GLY A 374 6.82 -38.22 7.70
C GLY A 374 6.24 -36.79 7.80
N LEU A 375 6.72 -36.00 8.76
CA LEU A 375 6.30 -34.61 8.95
C LEU A 375 6.71 -33.71 7.79
N ILE A 376 7.97 -33.80 7.33
CA ILE A 376 8.44 -33.01 6.18
C ILE A 376 7.58 -33.35 4.95
N LYS A 377 7.33 -34.63 4.68
CA LYS A 377 6.46 -35.04 3.56
C LYS A 377 5.04 -34.54 3.70
N GLN A 378 4.52 -34.49 4.93
CA GLN A 378 3.18 -33.94 5.21
C GLN A 378 3.10 -32.42 4.97
N ASN A 379 4.15 -31.67 5.32
CA ASN A 379 4.19 -30.21 5.17
C ASN A 379 4.31 -29.76 3.71
N PHE A 380 4.83 -30.63 2.83
CA PHE A 380 4.98 -30.37 1.40
C PHE A 380 4.20 -31.41 0.56
N PRO A 381 2.85 -31.42 0.66
CA PRO A 381 2.02 -32.38 -0.05
C PRO A 381 2.11 -32.12 -1.56
N GLY A 382 2.38 -33.17 -2.35
CA GLY A 382 2.52 -33.08 -3.81
C GLY A 382 3.97 -33.19 -4.31
N ILE A 383 4.94 -33.20 -3.40
CA ILE A 383 6.33 -33.56 -3.72
C ILE A 383 6.56 -35.03 -3.34
N ASP A 384 7.14 -35.82 -4.24
CA ASP A 384 7.54 -37.19 -3.90
C ASP A 384 8.90 -37.23 -3.20
N LEU A 385 8.95 -36.65 -2.00
CA LEU A 385 10.12 -36.78 -1.14
C LEU A 385 10.22 -38.23 -0.65
N ASN A 386 11.32 -38.89 -1.02
CA ASN A 386 11.73 -40.14 -0.41
C ASN A 386 12.44 -39.86 0.94
N ARG A 387 12.62 -40.91 1.74
CA ARG A 387 13.21 -40.81 3.08
C ARG A 387 14.62 -40.21 3.06
N GLU A 388 15.44 -40.57 2.07
CA GLU A 388 16.83 -40.11 1.98
C GLU A 388 16.89 -38.60 1.70
N ASP A 389 16.06 -38.13 0.79
CA ASP A 389 15.97 -36.73 0.39
C ASP A 389 15.43 -35.84 1.52
N ALA A 390 14.39 -36.29 2.23
CA ALA A 390 13.87 -35.56 3.39
C ALA A 390 14.89 -35.48 4.55
N LEU A 391 15.66 -36.55 4.77
CA LEU A 391 16.71 -36.54 5.80
C LEU A 391 17.91 -35.67 5.40
N LYS A 392 18.29 -35.63 4.12
CA LYS A 392 19.32 -34.69 3.62
C LYS A 392 18.90 -33.24 3.82
N LEU A 393 17.65 -32.92 3.51
CA LEU A 393 17.06 -31.60 3.77
C LEU A 393 17.13 -31.24 5.25
N LEU A 394 16.67 -32.14 6.14
CA LEU A 394 16.68 -31.94 7.58
C LEU A 394 18.10 -31.79 8.15
N PHE A 395 19.02 -32.68 7.79
CA PHE A 395 20.38 -32.70 8.34
C PHE A 395 21.20 -31.52 7.87
N GLY A 396 21.11 -31.15 6.59
CA GLY A 396 21.78 -29.95 6.10
C GLY A 396 21.17 -28.68 6.70
N ALA A 397 19.84 -28.62 6.87
CA ALA A 397 19.14 -27.52 7.52
C ALA A 397 19.41 -27.39 9.02
N ARG A 398 19.97 -28.42 9.67
CA ARG A 398 20.42 -28.40 11.09
C ARG A 398 21.94 -28.30 11.24
N GLY A 399 22.68 -28.20 10.14
CA GLY A 399 24.14 -28.16 10.15
C GLY A 399 24.80 -29.48 10.56
N TRP A 400 24.12 -30.62 10.39
CA TRP A 400 24.64 -31.95 10.75
C TRP A 400 25.33 -32.67 9.60
N CYS A 401 25.13 -32.22 8.37
CA CYS A 401 25.90 -32.62 7.20
C CYS A 401 26.26 -31.36 6.37
N PRO A 402 27.20 -31.48 5.40
CA PRO A 402 27.52 -30.38 4.50
C PRO A 402 26.26 -29.87 3.79
N PRO A 403 25.99 -28.54 3.82
CA PRO A 403 24.77 -27.97 3.24
C PRO A 403 24.65 -28.22 1.72
N GLU A 404 25.77 -28.48 1.04
CA GLU A 404 25.86 -28.84 -0.38
C GLU A 404 25.11 -30.13 -0.71
N GLU A 405 24.92 -31.03 0.26
CA GLU A 405 24.17 -32.27 0.07
C GLU A 405 22.67 -32.03 -0.18
N ILE A 406 22.16 -30.84 0.15
CA ILE A 406 20.77 -30.45 -0.11
C ILE A 406 20.54 -30.14 -1.60
N LYS A 407 21.55 -29.63 -2.32
CA LYS A 407 21.43 -29.13 -3.70
C LYS A 407 20.76 -30.13 -4.65
N PRO A 408 21.22 -31.41 -4.75
CA PRO A 408 20.59 -32.37 -5.64
C PRO A 408 19.14 -32.67 -5.28
N VAL A 409 18.75 -32.50 -4.01
CA VAL A 409 17.37 -32.72 -3.55
C VAL A 409 16.46 -31.59 -4.02
N LEU A 410 16.91 -30.34 -3.90
CA LEU A 410 16.13 -29.16 -4.32
C LEU A 410 16.00 -29.08 -5.85
N GLU A 411 17.07 -29.42 -6.59
CA GLU A 411 17.03 -29.49 -8.06
C GLU A 411 16.04 -30.54 -8.58
N ARG A 412 15.88 -31.67 -7.88
CA ARG A 412 14.89 -32.70 -8.25
C ARG A 412 13.46 -32.35 -7.84
N ASN A 413 13.27 -31.45 -6.88
CA ASN A 413 11.99 -31.18 -6.23
C ASN A 413 11.72 -29.67 -6.21
N GLU A 414 11.51 -29.09 -7.40
CA GLU A 414 11.29 -27.67 -7.63
C GLU A 414 9.92 -27.21 -7.09
N HIS A 415 9.84 -26.98 -5.78
CA HIS A 415 8.63 -26.51 -5.09
C HIS A 415 8.94 -25.29 -4.24
N VAL A 416 8.28 -24.17 -4.55
CA VAL A 416 8.59 -22.85 -3.98
C VAL A 416 8.54 -22.84 -2.44
N PRO A 417 7.50 -23.37 -1.76
CA PRO A 417 7.49 -23.46 -0.30
C PRO A 417 8.64 -24.29 0.30
N LEU A 418 9.07 -25.36 -0.38
CA LEU A 418 10.18 -26.21 0.09
C LEU A 418 11.50 -25.45 -0.02
N ASN A 419 11.72 -24.78 -1.15
CA ASN A 419 12.91 -23.97 -1.41
C ASN A 419 13.03 -22.78 -0.44
N ILE A 420 11.92 -22.09 -0.16
CA ILE A 420 11.88 -20.98 0.82
C ILE A 420 12.17 -21.50 2.23
N SER A 421 11.53 -22.60 2.63
CA SER A 421 11.78 -23.23 3.94
C SER A 421 13.25 -23.64 4.10
N ALA A 422 13.84 -24.26 3.08
CA ALA A 422 15.25 -24.68 3.09
C ALA A 422 16.21 -23.48 3.15
N ALA A 423 15.96 -22.42 2.37
CA ALA A 423 16.79 -21.22 2.38
C ALA A 423 16.74 -20.47 3.72
N LEU A 424 15.56 -20.34 4.32
CA LEU A 424 15.41 -19.75 5.66
C LEU A 424 16.14 -20.57 6.73
N ALA A 425 16.07 -21.91 6.65
CA ALA A 425 16.78 -22.79 7.58
C ALA A 425 18.31 -22.67 7.43
N LEU A 426 18.85 -22.69 6.20
CA LEU A 426 20.29 -22.53 5.95
C LEU A 426 20.83 -21.17 6.45
N LYS A 427 20.05 -20.10 6.31
CA LYS A 427 20.42 -18.79 6.89
C LYS A 427 20.44 -18.84 8.42
N ALA A 428 19.49 -19.52 9.05
CA ALA A 428 19.48 -19.68 10.51
C ALA A 428 20.70 -20.48 11.02
N GLU A 429 21.19 -21.41 10.20
CA GLU A 429 22.43 -22.15 10.43
C GLU A 429 23.71 -21.37 10.10
N GLN A 430 23.60 -20.09 9.72
CA GLN A 430 24.75 -19.23 9.41
C GLN A 430 25.62 -19.75 8.26
N VAL A 431 25.02 -20.45 7.29
CA VAL A 431 25.74 -20.91 6.09
C VAL A 431 26.21 -19.71 5.25
N PRO A 432 27.46 -19.68 4.76
CA PRO A 432 27.96 -18.57 3.94
C PRO A 432 27.10 -18.30 2.71
N LEU A 433 26.90 -17.01 2.38
CA LEU A 433 26.05 -16.59 1.27
C LEU A 433 26.47 -17.23 -0.05
N ASP A 434 27.77 -17.29 -0.35
CA ASP A 434 28.28 -17.87 -1.60
C ASP A 434 27.95 -19.37 -1.70
N THR A 435 28.02 -20.09 -0.58
CA THR A 435 27.62 -21.50 -0.49
C THR A 435 26.12 -21.66 -0.68
N MET A 436 25.30 -20.81 -0.06
CA MET A 436 23.85 -20.82 -0.28
C MET A 436 23.49 -20.53 -1.73
N LEU A 437 24.15 -19.53 -2.34
CA LEU A 437 23.99 -19.16 -3.75
C LEU A 437 24.35 -20.33 -4.68
N ASP A 438 25.42 -21.08 -4.40
CA ASP A 438 25.75 -22.29 -5.13
C ASP A 438 24.71 -23.40 -4.95
N ILE A 439 24.28 -23.68 -3.71
CA ILE A 439 23.29 -24.73 -3.39
C ILE A 439 21.97 -24.51 -4.13
N LEU A 440 21.55 -23.26 -4.21
CA LEU A 440 20.27 -22.89 -4.76
C LEU A 440 20.40 -22.35 -6.20
N SER A 441 21.60 -22.33 -6.80
CA SER A 441 21.88 -21.72 -8.13
C SER A 441 21.01 -22.24 -9.29
N GLY A 442 20.39 -23.42 -9.16
CA GLY A 442 19.39 -23.98 -10.08
C GLY A 442 17.92 -23.72 -9.72
N VAL A 443 17.66 -23.09 -8.57
CA VAL A 443 16.34 -22.67 -8.10
C VAL A 443 16.04 -21.27 -8.65
N LEU A 444 14.78 -20.97 -9.00
CA LEU A 444 14.33 -19.66 -9.51
C LEU A 444 14.49 -18.55 -8.44
N TRP A 445 15.74 -18.12 -8.23
CA TRP A 445 16.19 -17.23 -7.14
C TRP A 445 15.56 -15.84 -7.13
N HIS A 446 15.12 -15.36 -8.28
CA HIS A 446 14.48 -14.05 -8.41
C HIS A 446 13.12 -13.99 -7.71
N GLU A 447 12.49 -15.13 -7.41
CA GLU A 447 11.22 -15.20 -6.68
C GLU A 447 11.42 -15.27 -5.16
N ALA A 448 12.51 -15.92 -4.70
CA ALA A 448 12.78 -16.13 -3.28
C ALA A 448 13.60 -14.99 -2.63
N ALA A 449 14.52 -14.37 -3.36
CA ALA A 449 15.43 -13.36 -2.80
C ALA A 449 14.76 -12.02 -2.47
N ASP A 450 13.67 -11.67 -3.17
CA ASP A 450 12.96 -10.40 -2.98
C ASP A 450 11.91 -10.46 -1.85
N LEU A 451 11.31 -11.64 -1.61
CA LEU A 451 10.48 -11.92 -0.42
C LEU A 451 11.31 -11.91 0.87
N TYR A 452 12.55 -12.38 0.78
CA TYR A 452 13.49 -12.48 1.89
C TYR A 452 14.08 -11.14 2.34
N ARG A 453 14.29 -10.21 1.39
CA ARG A 453 14.88 -8.90 1.67
C ARG A 453 13.89 -7.93 2.33
N LYS A 454 12.58 -8.14 2.15
CA LYS A 454 11.53 -7.18 2.53
C LYS A 454 10.72 -7.55 3.78
N ASN A 455 10.59 -8.81 4.14
CA ASN A 455 9.69 -9.24 5.23
C ASN A 455 10.44 -9.87 6.41
N GLY A 456 11.05 -9.06 7.28
CA GLY A 456 11.41 -9.51 8.63
C GLY A 456 10.17 -9.84 9.47
N LEU A 457 9.50 -10.96 9.12
CA LEU A 457 8.17 -11.44 9.53
C LEU A 457 7.64 -10.79 10.81
N ARG A 458 6.89 -9.69 10.66
CA ARG A 458 5.91 -9.23 11.64
C ARG A 458 4.54 -9.62 11.14
N PHE A 459 3.92 -10.60 11.80
CA PHE A 459 2.49 -10.84 11.67
C PHE A 459 1.79 -9.98 12.74
N ALA A 460 1.66 -8.68 12.47
CA ALA A 460 0.63 -7.89 13.14
C ALA A 460 -0.71 -8.27 12.51
N GLU A 461 -1.72 -8.49 13.36
CA GLU A 461 -3.11 -8.77 12.97
C GLU A 461 -3.63 -7.75 11.94
N THR A 462 -3.69 -8.10 10.66
CA THR A 462 -4.65 -7.43 9.78
C THR A 462 -5.99 -8.16 9.92
N ARG A 463 -6.90 -7.53 10.68
CA ARG A 463 -8.28 -7.97 10.84
C ARG A 463 -9.00 -7.81 9.49
N PRO A 464 -9.42 -8.89 8.81
CA PRO A 464 -10.13 -8.80 7.53
C PRO A 464 -11.58 -8.28 7.66
N ASP A 465 -12.01 -7.95 8.89
CA ASP A 465 -13.39 -7.63 9.25
C ASP A 465 -13.69 -6.12 9.18
N ARG A 466 -12.68 -5.27 8.95
CA ARG A 466 -12.89 -3.83 8.68
C ARG A 466 -12.92 -3.58 7.18
N THR A 467 -13.87 -2.74 6.75
CA THR A 467 -13.90 -2.22 5.37
C THR A 467 -12.62 -1.42 5.12
N PRO A 468 -11.81 -1.76 4.09
CA PRO A 468 -10.59 -1.03 3.80
C PRO A 468 -10.90 0.42 3.40
N LEU A 469 -9.94 1.33 3.51
CA LEU A 469 -10.06 2.66 2.90
C LEU A 469 -9.83 2.59 1.39
N LEU A 470 -8.86 1.78 0.95
CA LEU A 470 -8.39 1.74 -0.43
C LEU A 470 -8.40 0.30 -0.99
N SER A 471 -9.08 0.10 -2.11
CA SER A 471 -8.97 -1.12 -2.92
C SER A 471 -8.06 -0.85 -4.12
N ILE A 472 -6.97 -1.60 -4.23
CA ILE A 472 -6.08 -1.55 -5.38
C ILE A 472 -6.45 -2.70 -6.33
N VAL A 473 -6.67 -2.41 -7.61
CA VAL A 473 -6.99 -3.40 -8.63
C VAL A 473 -5.82 -3.52 -9.62
N LEU A 474 -5.27 -4.73 -9.73
CA LEU A 474 -4.16 -5.08 -10.63
C LEU A 474 -4.67 -5.98 -11.77
N PRO A 475 -5.02 -5.42 -12.95
CA PRO A 475 -5.30 -6.22 -14.13
C PRO A 475 -4.00 -6.92 -14.59
N SER A 476 -4.02 -8.25 -14.67
CA SER A 476 -2.81 -9.06 -14.81
C SER A 476 -2.95 -10.10 -15.93
N TYR A 477 -2.14 -9.97 -16.97
CA TYR A 477 -2.05 -10.93 -18.08
C TYR A 477 -0.61 -11.07 -18.56
N ASN A 478 0.00 -12.25 -18.39
CA ASN A 478 1.37 -12.55 -18.82
C ASN A 478 2.43 -11.58 -18.28
N VAL A 479 2.35 -11.27 -16.99
CA VAL A 479 3.21 -10.32 -16.26
C VAL A 479 3.94 -10.99 -15.09
N GLY A 480 4.10 -12.31 -15.08
CA GLY A 480 4.63 -13.05 -13.92
C GLY A 480 5.98 -12.53 -13.45
N LYS A 481 6.85 -12.15 -14.40
CA LYS A 481 8.17 -11.53 -14.13
C LYS A 481 8.10 -10.21 -13.36
N TYR A 482 6.99 -9.47 -13.43
CA TYR A 482 6.88 -8.09 -12.91
C TYR A 482 5.87 -7.98 -11.76
N LEU A 483 4.83 -8.81 -11.77
CA LEU A 483 3.74 -8.80 -10.79
C LEU A 483 4.26 -8.87 -9.34
N GLY A 484 5.32 -9.64 -9.11
CA GLY A 484 5.96 -9.72 -7.79
C GLY A 484 6.46 -8.37 -7.30
N LYS A 485 7.15 -7.60 -8.15
CA LYS A 485 7.65 -6.24 -7.82
C LYS A 485 6.49 -5.27 -7.56
N ALA A 486 5.44 -5.33 -8.39
CA ALA A 486 4.25 -4.50 -8.24
C ALA A 486 3.56 -4.75 -6.89
N LEU A 487 3.20 -6.00 -6.61
CA LEU A 487 2.58 -6.42 -5.34
C LEU A 487 3.45 -6.06 -4.14
N LEU A 488 4.74 -6.32 -4.23
CA LEU A 488 5.70 -6.04 -3.17
C LEU A 488 5.86 -4.54 -2.92
N SER A 489 5.73 -3.68 -3.93
CA SER A 489 5.77 -2.21 -3.77
C SER A 489 4.54 -1.66 -3.05
N ILE A 490 3.41 -2.36 -3.14
CA ILE A 490 2.14 -1.99 -2.50
C ILE A 490 2.10 -2.52 -1.06
N LEU A 491 2.37 -3.80 -0.86
CA LEU A 491 2.16 -4.48 0.43
C LEU A 491 3.15 -4.08 1.52
N LEU A 492 4.29 -3.50 1.13
CA LEU A 492 5.34 -3.06 2.05
C LEU A 492 5.17 -1.66 2.61
N GLN A 493 4.17 -0.92 2.16
CA GLN A 493 3.97 0.44 2.65
C GLN A 493 3.25 0.42 4.00
N ASP A 494 3.46 1.49 4.77
CA ASP A 494 2.84 1.72 6.08
C ASP A 494 1.34 2.09 5.96
N MET A 495 0.54 1.25 5.30
CA MET A 495 -0.91 1.38 5.18
C MET A 495 -1.57 0.01 5.38
N GLU A 496 -2.21 -0.18 6.53
CA GLU A 496 -2.93 -1.42 6.87
C GLU A 496 -4.34 -1.45 6.27
N ASP A 497 -4.96 -0.27 6.07
CA ASP A 497 -6.36 -0.12 5.65
C ASP A 497 -6.54 -0.21 4.13
N LEU A 498 -5.93 -1.23 3.52
CA LEU A 498 -5.97 -1.49 2.09
C LEU A 498 -6.29 -2.96 1.77
N GLU A 499 -6.83 -3.19 0.58
CA GLU A 499 -6.84 -4.51 -0.05
C GLU A 499 -6.29 -4.43 -1.48
N VAL A 500 -5.80 -5.57 -1.96
CA VAL A 500 -5.24 -5.71 -3.32
C VAL A 500 -5.98 -6.82 -4.04
N ILE A 501 -6.56 -6.50 -5.20
CA ILE A 501 -7.34 -7.40 -6.01
C ILE A 501 -6.56 -7.64 -7.31
N VAL A 502 -5.94 -8.81 -7.41
CA VAL A 502 -5.27 -9.27 -8.62
C VAL A 502 -6.31 -9.91 -9.54
N VAL A 503 -6.56 -9.29 -10.68
CA VAL A 503 -7.45 -9.84 -11.71
C VAL A 503 -6.58 -10.56 -12.74
N ASN A 504 -6.47 -11.88 -12.59
CA ASN A 504 -5.84 -12.76 -13.56
C ASN A 504 -6.75 -12.90 -14.79
N ASP A 505 -6.40 -12.20 -15.87
CA ASP A 505 -7.16 -12.17 -17.12
C ASP A 505 -6.76 -13.34 -18.04
N GLY A 506 -6.73 -14.55 -17.50
CA GLY A 506 -6.43 -15.77 -18.27
C GLY A 506 -4.97 -15.90 -18.69
N ALA A 507 -4.03 -15.48 -17.82
CA ALA A 507 -2.60 -15.58 -18.09
C ALA A 507 -2.14 -17.04 -18.31
N THR A 508 -1.18 -17.22 -19.21
CA THR A 508 -0.60 -18.52 -19.60
C THR A 508 0.82 -18.72 -19.07
N ASP A 509 1.45 -17.68 -18.52
CA ASP A 509 2.76 -17.74 -17.87
C ASP A 509 2.62 -18.01 -16.36
N HIS A 510 3.67 -17.72 -15.59
CA HIS A 510 3.67 -17.89 -14.13
C HIS A 510 2.90 -16.81 -13.36
N THR A 511 2.20 -15.87 -14.00
CA THR A 511 1.39 -14.83 -13.34
C THR A 511 0.44 -15.39 -12.27
N PRO A 512 -0.34 -16.47 -12.54
CA PRO A 512 -1.26 -17.02 -11.54
C PRO A 512 -0.51 -17.60 -10.33
N CYS A 513 0.67 -18.21 -10.55
CA CYS A 513 1.51 -18.76 -9.49
C CYS A 513 2.04 -17.65 -8.58
N VAL A 514 2.52 -16.54 -9.17
CA VAL A 514 2.99 -15.37 -8.42
C VAL A 514 1.86 -14.76 -7.60
N ALA A 515 0.69 -14.53 -8.21
CA ALA A 515 -0.48 -14.01 -7.50
C ALA A 515 -0.89 -14.92 -6.32
N ALA A 516 -0.93 -16.24 -6.54
CA ALA A 516 -1.27 -17.23 -5.52
C ALA A 516 -0.26 -17.25 -4.36
N ALA A 517 1.03 -17.12 -4.64
CA ALA A 517 2.06 -17.03 -3.62
C ALA A 517 1.84 -15.80 -2.72
N PHE A 518 1.58 -14.63 -3.28
CA PHE A 518 1.31 -13.41 -2.50
C PHE A 518 0.00 -13.49 -1.71
N ALA A 519 -1.07 -14.06 -2.27
CA ALA A 519 -2.32 -14.28 -1.55
C ALA A 519 -2.20 -15.28 -0.39
N ALA A 520 -1.29 -16.25 -0.49
CA ALA A 520 -1.00 -17.17 0.61
C ALA A 520 -0.21 -16.50 1.75
N ILE A 521 0.57 -15.46 1.44
CA ILE A 521 1.46 -14.76 2.38
C ILE A 521 0.77 -13.56 3.04
N ASP A 522 -0.10 -12.85 2.32
CA ASP A 522 -0.76 -11.63 2.80
C ASP A 522 -2.27 -11.67 2.50
N LYS A 523 -3.08 -11.65 3.57
CA LYS A 523 -4.55 -11.73 3.50
C LYS A 523 -5.19 -10.50 2.84
N ARG A 524 -4.46 -9.40 2.65
CA ARG A 524 -4.92 -8.24 1.89
C ARG A 524 -5.02 -8.54 0.39
N VAL A 525 -4.33 -9.56 -0.11
CA VAL A 525 -4.33 -9.94 -1.53
C VAL A 525 -5.44 -10.95 -1.83
N ARG A 526 -6.27 -10.63 -2.82
CA ARG A 526 -7.35 -11.46 -3.33
C ARG A 526 -7.18 -11.66 -4.82
N ILE A 527 -7.49 -12.86 -5.31
CA ILE A 527 -7.33 -13.21 -6.71
C ILE A 527 -8.71 -13.45 -7.32
N ILE A 528 -8.94 -12.83 -8.47
CA ILE A 528 -10.07 -13.10 -9.35
C ILE A 528 -9.49 -13.63 -10.64
N SER A 529 -10.02 -14.73 -11.15
CA SER A 529 -9.59 -15.29 -12.44
C SER A 529 -10.74 -15.30 -13.42
N GLN A 530 -10.43 -14.92 -14.66
CA GLN A 530 -11.35 -14.95 -15.78
C GLN A 530 -10.64 -15.46 -17.04
N LYS A 531 -11.41 -15.72 -18.11
CA LYS A 531 -10.82 -15.89 -19.44
C LYS A 531 -10.34 -14.53 -19.95
N ASN A 532 -9.23 -14.53 -20.71
CA ASN A 532 -8.68 -13.32 -21.32
C ASN A 532 -9.75 -12.56 -22.10
N GLN A 533 -10.08 -11.36 -21.62
CA GLN A 533 -11.05 -10.44 -22.22
C GLN A 533 -10.47 -9.02 -22.39
N GLY A 534 -9.18 -8.85 -22.12
CA GLY A 534 -8.46 -7.60 -22.27
C GLY A 534 -8.49 -6.70 -21.04
N LEU A 535 -7.56 -5.73 -21.05
CA LEU A 535 -7.25 -4.82 -19.94
C LEU A 535 -8.47 -4.10 -19.37
N SER A 536 -9.31 -3.51 -20.23
CA SER A 536 -10.55 -2.83 -19.82
C SER A 536 -11.48 -3.75 -19.04
N GLN A 537 -11.68 -4.98 -19.53
CA GLN A 537 -12.58 -5.93 -18.88
C GLN A 537 -11.97 -6.42 -17.56
N ALA A 538 -10.66 -6.62 -17.48
CA ALA A 538 -10.00 -6.97 -16.23
C ALA A 538 -10.20 -5.89 -15.15
N ARG A 539 -10.09 -4.60 -15.49
CA ARG A 539 -10.41 -3.49 -14.56
C ARG A 539 -11.87 -3.53 -14.12
N LEU A 540 -12.81 -3.67 -15.07
CA LEU A 540 -14.24 -3.73 -14.77
C LEU A 540 -14.61 -4.93 -13.89
N SER A 541 -14.00 -6.09 -14.12
CA SER A 541 -14.21 -7.28 -13.30
C SER A 541 -13.68 -7.15 -11.88
N GLY A 542 -12.72 -6.25 -11.63
CA GLY A 542 -12.23 -5.97 -10.28
C GLY A 542 -13.19 -5.13 -9.43
N ILE A 543 -13.89 -4.17 -10.04
CA ILE A 543 -14.71 -3.16 -9.32
C ILE A 543 -15.75 -3.79 -8.37
N PRO A 544 -16.55 -4.80 -8.76
CA PRO A 544 -17.56 -5.39 -7.88
C PRO A 544 -16.98 -6.07 -6.62
N HIS A 545 -15.69 -6.37 -6.63
CA HIS A 545 -15.01 -7.03 -5.52
C HIS A 545 -14.29 -6.07 -4.59
N CYS A 546 -14.19 -4.78 -4.97
CA CYS A 546 -13.67 -3.70 -4.14
C CYS A 546 -14.61 -3.42 -2.96
N ARG A 547 -14.07 -3.48 -1.76
CA ARG A 547 -14.73 -3.10 -0.50
C ARG A 547 -14.34 -1.69 -0.07
N GLY A 548 -13.23 -1.17 -0.56
CA GLY A 548 -12.64 0.10 -0.13
C GLY A 548 -13.47 1.32 -0.51
N ASP A 549 -13.43 2.36 0.30
CA ASP A 549 -14.09 3.64 -0.01
C ASP A 549 -13.52 4.29 -1.28
N TYR A 550 -12.25 4.01 -1.56
CA TYR A 550 -11.53 4.44 -2.75
C TYR A 550 -11.03 3.24 -3.57
N VAL A 551 -10.96 3.41 -4.90
CA VAL A 551 -10.43 2.42 -5.84
C VAL A 551 -9.27 3.03 -6.61
N TRP A 552 -8.17 2.29 -6.72
CA TRP A 552 -7.02 2.65 -7.54
C TRP A 552 -6.65 1.50 -8.47
N PHE A 553 -6.58 1.78 -9.77
CA PHE A 553 -6.04 0.83 -10.74
C PHE A 553 -4.53 1.02 -10.84
N ILE A 554 -3.77 -0.06 -10.70
CA ILE A 554 -2.31 -0.05 -10.87
C ILE A 554 -1.99 -1.08 -11.94
N ASP A 555 -1.18 -0.72 -12.93
CA ASP A 555 -0.76 -1.68 -13.96
C ASP A 555 0.26 -2.66 -13.35
N SER A 556 0.14 -3.95 -13.70
CA SER A 556 0.79 -5.06 -12.97
C SER A 556 2.28 -5.24 -13.28
N ASP A 557 2.83 -4.37 -14.12
CA ASP A 557 4.23 -4.22 -14.49
C ASP A 557 4.92 -2.99 -13.90
N ASP A 558 4.15 -2.09 -13.31
CA ASP A 558 4.61 -0.87 -12.66
C ASP A 558 4.78 -1.07 -11.15
N PHE A 559 5.26 -0.05 -10.45
CA PHE A 559 5.43 -0.12 -9.00
C PHE A 559 5.28 1.24 -8.33
N LEU A 560 4.95 1.21 -7.03
CA LEU A 560 4.79 2.42 -6.23
C LEU A 560 6.14 2.87 -5.66
N ARG A 561 6.26 4.18 -5.44
CA ARG A 561 7.37 4.76 -4.68
C ARG A 561 7.23 4.36 -3.21
N GLU A 562 8.37 4.21 -2.54
CA GLU A 562 8.43 4.02 -1.08
C GLU A 562 7.66 5.15 -0.36
N ASP A 563 6.97 4.78 0.72
CA ASP A 563 6.25 5.67 1.64
C ASP A 563 5.15 6.57 1.03
N CYS A 564 4.57 6.22 -0.13
CA CYS A 564 3.52 7.03 -0.75
C CYS A 564 2.11 6.80 -0.16
N LEU A 565 1.79 5.56 0.21
CA LEU A 565 0.45 5.13 0.62
C LEU A 565 0.03 5.73 1.96
N GLY A 566 0.94 5.89 2.94
CA GLY A 566 0.60 6.55 4.21
C GLY A 566 0.20 8.02 4.01
N ARG A 567 0.86 8.72 3.07
CA ARG A 567 0.50 10.09 2.70
C ARG A 567 -0.82 10.14 1.92
N ILE A 568 -1.04 9.20 0.99
CA ILE A 568 -2.30 9.07 0.27
C ILE A 568 -3.44 8.82 1.25
N GLU A 569 -3.27 7.89 2.20
CA GLU A 569 -4.23 7.58 3.26
C GLU A 569 -4.64 8.84 4.04
N GLU A 570 -3.68 9.63 4.51
CA GLU A 570 -3.97 10.84 5.28
C GLU A 570 -4.81 11.84 4.46
N ILE A 571 -4.47 12.05 3.18
CA ILE A 571 -5.24 12.94 2.30
C ILE A 571 -6.65 12.39 2.05
N LEU A 572 -6.78 11.11 1.73
CA LEU A 572 -8.09 10.49 1.48
C LEU A 572 -9.00 10.60 2.70
N ARG A 573 -8.45 10.47 3.92
CA ARG A 573 -9.21 10.64 5.16
C ARG A 573 -9.56 12.10 5.45
N ARG A 574 -8.62 13.02 5.23
CA ARG A 574 -8.73 14.44 5.61
C ARG A 574 -9.57 15.24 4.62
N GLU A 575 -9.19 15.20 3.34
CA GLU A 575 -9.81 16.01 2.28
C GLU A 575 -11.02 15.33 1.65
N ARG A 576 -11.07 13.98 1.70
CA ARG A 576 -12.12 13.15 1.09
C ARG A 576 -12.50 13.59 -0.34
N PRO A 577 -11.53 13.72 -1.26
CA PRO A 577 -11.82 14.18 -2.61
C PRO A 577 -12.66 13.14 -3.37
N ASP A 578 -13.36 13.57 -4.42
CA ASP A 578 -14.03 12.64 -5.35
C ASP A 578 -12.97 11.83 -6.11
N THR A 579 -11.90 12.53 -6.50
CA THR A 579 -10.78 11.98 -7.25
C THR A 579 -9.47 12.50 -6.66
N TYR A 580 -8.48 11.63 -6.55
CA TYR A 580 -7.12 11.98 -6.19
C TYR A 580 -6.22 11.64 -7.40
N MET A 581 -5.43 12.61 -7.87
CA MET A 581 -4.51 12.41 -8.98
C MET A 581 -3.09 12.19 -8.47
N VAL A 582 -2.50 11.03 -8.77
CA VAL A 582 -1.10 10.72 -8.43
C VAL A 582 -0.12 11.38 -9.41
N HIS A 583 1.02 11.81 -8.89
CA HIS A 583 2.18 12.18 -9.68
C HIS A 583 3.04 10.94 -9.89
N PHE A 584 3.76 10.88 -11.01
CA PHE A 584 4.56 9.71 -11.36
C PHE A 584 5.92 10.08 -11.95
N ALA A 585 6.78 9.09 -12.10
CA ALA A 585 8.06 9.18 -12.76
C ALA A 585 8.22 8.05 -13.79
N TYR A 586 8.98 8.28 -14.86
CA TYR A 586 9.37 7.21 -15.76
C TYR A 586 10.71 6.61 -15.34
N ILE A 587 10.81 5.29 -15.45
CA ILE A 587 12.06 4.55 -15.31
C ILE A 587 12.20 3.59 -16.48
N ASP A 588 13.41 3.43 -17.02
CA ASP A 588 13.69 2.42 -18.04
C ASP A 588 14.19 1.10 -17.42
N GLU A 589 14.47 0.11 -18.26
CA GLU A 589 14.97 -1.20 -17.83
C GLU A 589 16.41 -1.17 -17.28
N HIS A 590 17.10 -0.02 -17.35
CA HIS A 590 18.43 0.22 -16.81
C HIS A 590 18.39 1.09 -15.55
N ASP A 591 17.21 1.26 -14.94
CA ASP A 591 16.95 2.10 -13.77
C ASP A 591 17.27 3.60 -13.96
N VAL A 592 17.28 4.09 -15.21
CA VAL A 592 17.46 5.52 -15.51
C VAL A 592 16.12 6.24 -15.39
N ILE A 593 16.09 7.24 -14.50
CA ILE A 593 14.90 8.06 -14.26
C ILE A 593 14.86 9.23 -15.27
N ASP A 594 13.77 9.33 -16.03
CA ASP A 594 13.50 10.42 -16.97
C ASP A 594 12.23 11.18 -16.54
N ASN A 595 12.39 12.36 -15.95
CA ASN A 595 11.27 13.17 -15.44
C ASN A 595 11.23 14.55 -16.08
N GLY A 596 10.21 14.79 -16.91
CA GLY A 596 9.66 16.12 -17.18
C GLY A 596 8.69 16.57 -16.07
N PRO A 597 8.26 17.84 -16.01
CA PRO A 597 7.14 18.25 -15.15
C PRO A 597 5.83 17.66 -15.68
N ILE A 598 5.16 16.78 -14.93
CA ILE A 598 4.02 15.99 -15.42
C ILE A 598 2.65 16.55 -14.98
N ALA A 599 2.62 17.45 -14.00
CA ALA A 599 1.46 18.30 -13.72
C ALA A 599 1.91 19.79 -13.67
N PRO A 600 1.05 20.74 -14.07
CA PRO A 600 1.31 22.16 -13.83
C PRO A 600 1.59 22.40 -12.35
N ARG A 601 2.76 22.95 -12.04
CA ARG A 601 3.26 23.17 -10.66
C ARG A 601 2.32 24.02 -9.80
N ASP A 602 1.42 24.78 -10.43
CA ASP A 602 0.49 25.68 -9.77
C ASP A 602 -0.70 24.93 -9.11
N TRP A 603 -0.83 23.61 -9.33
CA TRP A 603 -1.98 22.81 -8.89
C TRP A 603 -1.65 21.79 -7.79
N THR A 604 -0.37 21.52 -7.53
CA THR A 604 0.05 20.46 -6.62
C THR A 604 -0.24 20.80 -5.15
N GLY A 605 -0.77 19.84 -4.40
CA GLY A 605 -1.13 20.00 -2.99
C GLY A 605 -2.38 20.87 -2.75
N LEU A 606 -3.16 21.15 -3.80
CA LEU A 606 -4.43 21.86 -3.75
C LEU A 606 -5.59 20.94 -4.10
N VAL A 607 -6.78 21.30 -3.61
CA VAL A 607 -8.06 20.74 -4.04
C VAL A 607 -8.63 21.64 -5.12
N LEU A 608 -8.90 21.07 -6.30
CA LEU A 608 -9.42 21.76 -7.47
C LEU A 608 -10.83 21.28 -7.81
N ASP A 609 -11.58 22.11 -8.53
CA ASP A 609 -12.84 21.73 -9.20
C ASP A 609 -12.63 21.77 -10.73
N PRO A 610 -12.31 20.63 -11.37
CA PRO A 610 -12.09 20.56 -12.81
C PRO A 610 -13.29 21.01 -13.64
N VAL A 611 -14.51 20.74 -13.19
CA VAL A 611 -15.74 21.10 -13.93
C VAL A 611 -15.85 22.61 -14.13
N ASN A 612 -15.45 23.37 -13.12
CA ASN A 612 -15.46 24.83 -13.13
C ASN A 612 -14.12 25.46 -13.56
N THR A 613 -13.12 24.64 -13.89
CA THR A 613 -11.77 25.09 -14.28
C THR A 613 -11.41 24.52 -15.66
N PRO A 614 -11.80 25.17 -16.77
CA PRO A 614 -11.61 24.68 -18.15
C PRO A 614 -10.18 24.24 -18.47
N GLN A 615 -9.18 24.98 -17.98
CA GLN A 615 -7.77 24.66 -18.18
C GLN A 615 -7.37 23.36 -17.46
N ALA A 616 -7.86 23.14 -16.24
CA ALA A 616 -7.62 21.90 -15.50
C ALA A 616 -8.30 20.73 -16.18
N TYR A 617 -9.58 20.88 -16.56
CA TYR A 617 -10.29 19.85 -17.31
C TYR A 617 -9.56 19.46 -18.60
N CYS A 618 -9.22 20.42 -19.47
CA CYS A 618 -8.55 20.15 -20.75
C CYS A 618 -7.17 19.48 -20.55
N THR A 619 -6.43 19.90 -19.53
CA THR A 619 -5.08 19.37 -19.27
C THR A 619 -5.12 17.94 -18.76
N LEU A 620 -6.10 17.63 -17.90
CA LEU A 620 -6.17 16.35 -17.20
C LEU A 620 -6.99 15.29 -17.96
N ALA A 621 -8.02 15.70 -18.71
CA ALA A 621 -8.87 14.81 -19.50
C ALA A 621 -8.29 14.43 -20.86
N GLY A 622 -7.27 15.16 -21.34
CA GLY A 622 -6.59 14.88 -22.60
C GLY A 622 -5.49 13.82 -22.46
N TRP A 623 -4.27 14.15 -22.88
CA TRP A 623 -3.13 13.21 -22.92
C TRP A 623 -2.56 12.80 -21.54
N ASN A 624 -3.16 13.26 -20.44
CA ASN A 624 -2.87 12.85 -19.07
C ASN A 624 -3.92 11.88 -18.50
N ALA A 625 -4.72 11.25 -19.37
CA ALA A 625 -5.89 10.45 -19.03
C ALA A 625 -5.60 9.04 -18.47
N GLN A 626 -4.32 8.68 -18.26
CA GLN A 626 -3.97 7.32 -17.86
C GLN A 626 -4.68 6.94 -16.56
N THR A 627 -5.41 5.82 -16.59
CA THR A 627 -6.31 5.45 -15.49
C THR A 627 -5.59 5.26 -14.16
N TRP A 628 -4.36 4.74 -14.19
CA TRP A 628 -3.54 4.57 -13.00
C TRP A 628 -3.12 5.90 -12.34
N ARG A 629 -3.37 7.03 -12.99
CA ARG A 629 -3.16 8.35 -12.39
C ARG A 629 -4.25 8.74 -11.40
N PHE A 630 -5.37 8.03 -11.35
CA PHE A 630 -6.53 8.42 -10.56
C PHE A 630 -6.85 7.37 -9.50
N ILE A 631 -7.04 7.85 -8.27
CA ILE A 631 -7.66 7.14 -7.17
C ILE A 631 -9.06 7.74 -7.01
N LEU A 632 -10.09 6.93 -7.16
CA LEU A 632 -11.48 7.40 -7.25
C LEU A 632 -12.26 6.97 -6.02
N ARG A 633 -13.15 7.84 -5.51
CA ARG A 633 -14.18 7.40 -4.57
C ARG A 633 -15.04 6.32 -5.24
N ARG A 634 -15.23 5.18 -4.59
CA ARG A 634 -15.89 3.99 -5.18
C ARG A 634 -17.31 4.27 -5.67
N ASP A 635 -18.05 5.13 -4.99
CA ASP A 635 -19.43 5.46 -5.39
C ASP A 635 -19.50 6.22 -6.72
N MET A 636 -18.42 6.89 -7.15
CA MET A 636 -18.35 7.60 -8.43
C MET A 636 -18.62 6.67 -9.63
N PHE A 637 -18.27 5.39 -9.55
CA PHE A 637 -18.51 4.43 -10.63
C PHE A 637 -20.01 4.23 -10.88
N HIS A 638 -20.81 4.13 -9.81
CA HIS A 638 -22.25 3.89 -9.90
C HIS A 638 -23.06 5.18 -10.04
N GLU A 639 -22.66 6.26 -9.35
CA GLU A 639 -23.33 7.57 -9.41
C GLU A 639 -23.25 8.21 -10.80
N HIS A 640 -22.20 7.91 -11.57
CA HIS A 640 -21.91 8.58 -12.84
C HIS A 640 -21.73 7.63 -14.03
N ASP A 641 -22.08 6.35 -13.89
CA ASP A 641 -21.97 5.33 -14.94
C ASP A 641 -20.57 5.30 -15.59
N LEU A 642 -19.53 5.32 -14.74
CA LEU A 642 -18.14 5.29 -15.20
C LEU A 642 -17.76 3.86 -15.60
N SER A 643 -17.43 3.67 -16.87
CA SER A 643 -17.04 2.39 -17.46
C SER A 643 -15.93 2.56 -18.50
N PHE A 644 -15.26 1.45 -18.83
CA PHE A 644 -14.22 1.40 -19.84
C PHE A 644 -14.77 0.82 -21.16
N PRO A 645 -14.41 1.40 -22.32
CA PRO A 645 -14.59 0.74 -23.61
C PRO A 645 -13.86 -0.62 -23.65
N VAL A 646 -14.60 -1.71 -23.81
CA VAL A 646 -14.05 -3.08 -23.83
C VAL A 646 -13.61 -3.46 -25.25
N GLY A 647 -12.42 -4.06 -25.37
CA GLY A 647 -11.88 -4.60 -26.63
C GLY A 647 -10.95 -3.67 -27.41
N TYR A 648 -10.85 -2.40 -27.03
CA TYR A 648 -10.05 -1.37 -27.68
C TYR A 648 -8.87 -0.94 -26.81
N TYR A 649 -7.73 -0.61 -27.43
CA TYR A 649 -6.67 0.16 -26.76
C TYR A 649 -7.07 1.62 -26.59
N TYR A 650 -6.40 2.34 -25.68
CA TYR A 650 -6.61 3.76 -25.38
C TYR A 650 -7.95 4.07 -24.69
N GLU A 651 -8.55 3.07 -24.04
CA GLU A 651 -9.81 3.13 -23.30
C GLU A 651 -9.83 4.21 -22.20
N ASP A 652 -8.63 4.57 -21.72
CA ASP A 652 -8.37 5.54 -20.65
C ASP A 652 -8.79 6.97 -21.02
N HIS A 653 -8.67 7.36 -22.29
CA HIS A 653 -9.03 8.71 -22.77
C HIS A 653 -10.52 9.01 -22.54
N HIS A 654 -11.39 8.11 -23.01
CA HIS A 654 -12.84 8.28 -22.86
C HIS A 654 -13.26 8.19 -21.38
N PHE A 655 -12.64 7.29 -20.61
CA PHE A 655 -12.88 7.15 -19.17
C PHE A 655 -12.53 8.44 -18.41
N ALA A 656 -11.32 8.99 -18.60
CA ALA A 656 -10.88 10.20 -17.90
C ALA A 656 -11.72 11.42 -18.24
N MET A 657 -12.15 11.54 -19.50
CA MET A 657 -13.02 12.62 -19.96
C MET A 657 -14.38 12.62 -19.25
N LYS A 658 -14.99 11.43 -19.09
CA LYS A 658 -16.20 11.25 -18.30
C LYS A 658 -15.95 11.54 -16.81
N LEU A 659 -14.92 10.94 -16.22
CA LEU A 659 -14.56 11.11 -14.81
C LEU A 659 -14.42 12.59 -14.42
N LEU A 660 -13.59 13.33 -15.15
CA LEU A 660 -13.27 14.72 -14.81
C LEU A 660 -14.44 15.68 -15.08
N SER A 661 -15.42 15.28 -15.91
CA SER A 661 -16.64 16.08 -16.15
C SER A 661 -17.62 16.00 -14.99
N ARG A 662 -17.41 15.05 -14.07
CA ARG A 662 -18.24 14.79 -12.89
C ARG A 662 -17.49 15.03 -11.58
N THR A 663 -16.16 15.09 -11.59
CA THR A 663 -15.32 15.36 -10.41
C THR A 663 -15.47 16.81 -9.95
N ARG A 664 -15.97 17.03 -8.72
CA ARG A 664 -16.09 18.36 -8.10
C ARG A 664 -14.93 18.69 -7.17
N SER A 665 -14.34 17.65 -6.58
CA SER A 665 -13.16 17.77 -5.72
C SER A 665 -12.05 16.85 -6.21
N LEU A 666 -11.00 17.45 -6.78
CA LEU A 666 -9.79 16.78 -7.25
C LEU A 666 -8.59 17.22 -6.41
N PHE A 667 -7.95 16.29 -5.69
CA PHE A 667 -6.66 16.56 -5.08
C PHE A 667 -5.53 16.18 -6.03
N VAL A 668 -4.52 17.06 -6.20
CA VAL A 668 -3.35 16.77 -7.04
C VAL A 668 -2.13 16.49 -6.16
N ASP A 669 -1.58 15.29 -6.28
CA ASP A 669 -0.42 14.84 -5.51
C ASP A 669 0.82 15.72 -5.75
N PRO A 670 1.41 16.32 -4.71
CA PRO A 670 2.64 17.09 -4.86
C PRO A 670 3.89 16.25 -5.08
N ALA A 671 3.86 14.95 -4.76
CA ALA A 671 5.02 14.08 -4.81
C ALA A 671 4.80 12.91 -5.78
N VAL A 672 5.89 12.45 -6.41
CA VAL A 672 5.90 11.21 -7.19
C VAL A 672 5.52 10.04 -6.29
N SER A 673 4.46 9.34 -6.64
CA SER A 673 3.93 8.16 -5.93
C SER A 673 3.94 6.90 -6.79
N TYR A 674 3.88 7.07 -8.10
CA TYR A 674 3.82 5.98 -9.06
C TYR A 674 5.07 5.97 -9.95
N VAL A 675 5.61 4.79 -10.24
CA VAL A 675 6.78 4.63 -11.10
C VAL A 675 6.39 3.78 -12.30
N TYR A 676 6.39 4.42 -13.48
CA TYR A 676 6.02 3.79 -14.74
C TYR A 676 7.26 3.18 -15.40
N LEU A 677 7.23 1.87 -15.64
CA LEU A 677 8.33 1.11 -16.21
C LEU A 677 8.26 1.05 -17.75
N ARG A 678 9.16 1.77 -18.43
CA ARG A 678 9.28 1.74 -19.89
C ARG A 678 10.02 0.47 -20.34
N ARG A 679 9.36 -0.37 -21.15
CA ARG A 679 9.90 -1.64 -21.68
C ARG A 679 9.65 -1.76 -23.17
N GLY A 680 10.60 -2.38 -23.90
CA GLY A 680 10.51 -2.52 -25.36
C GLY A 680 9.31 -3.35 -25.87
N ASN A 681 8.80 -4.28 -25.07
CA ASN A 681 7.65 -5.14 -25.41
C ASN A 681 6.33 -4.69 -24.76
N SER A 682 6.24 -3.44 -24.30
CA SER A 682 4.99 -2.90 -23.74
C SER A 682 3.97 -2.63 -24.85
N ILE A 683 2.68 -2.68 -24.51
CA ILE A 683 1.57 -2.24 -25.38
C ILE A 683 1.82 -0.83 -25.94
N SER A 684 2.43 0.06 -25.15
CA SER A 684 2.74 1.43 -25.57
C SER A 684 3.95 1.54 -26.52
N ALA A 685 4.79 0.50 -26.61
CA ALA A 685 6.02 0.46 -27.41
C ALA A 685 5.83 -0.32 -28.73
N GLU A 686 4.87 -1.24 -28.78
CA GLU A 686 4.60 -2.05 -29.96
C GLU A 686 3.85 -1.24 -31.05
N LYS A 687 4.55 -0.91 -32.13
CA LYS A 687 3.94 -0.26 -33.31
C LYS A 687 3.19 -1.29 -34.17
N SER A 688 1.98 -1.66 -33.76
CA SER A 688 1.12 -2.62 -34.47
C SER A 688 -0.12 -1.96 -35.09
N ARG A 689 -0.86 -2.71 -35.91
CA ARG A 689 -2.17 -2.27 -36.45
C ARG A 689 -3.24 -2.00 -35.37
N ARG A 690 -2.98 -2.37 -34.11
CA ARG A 690 -3.86 -2.01 -32.97
C ARG A 690 -3.94 -0.50 -32.74
N VAL A 691 -3.04 0.30 -33.30
CA VAL A 691 -3.12 1.78 -33.27
C VAL A 691 -4.47 2.29 -33.84
N PHE A 692 -5.09 1.56 -34.77
CA PHE A 692 -6.40 1.90 -35.35
C PHE A 692 -7.56 1.80 -34.34
N ASP A 693 -7.38 1.09 -33.21
CA ASP A 693 -8.37 1.09 -32.12
C ASP A 693 -8.61 2.52 -31.59
N PHE A 694 -7.59 3.38 -31.66
CA PHE A 694 -7.71 4.79 -31.27
C PHE A 694 -8.79 5.53 -32.06
N LEU A 695 -9.05 5.19 -33.32
CA LEU A 695 -10.09 5.85 -34.13
C LEU A 695 -11.48 5.66 -33.51
N HIS A 696 -11.73 4.47 -32.95
CA HIS A 696 -12.98 4.20 -32.25
C HIS A 696 -13.07 5.02 -30.95
N ILE A 697 -12.03 4.99 -30.12
CA ILE A 697 -11.98 5.77 -28.87
C ILE A 697 -12.12 7.27 -29.14
N ARG A 698 -11.40 7.79 -30.13
CA ARG A 698 -11.47 9.18 -30.59
C ARG A 698 -12.92 9.57 -30.90
N ARG A 699 -13.63 8.73 -31.67
CA ARG A 699 -15.03 8.97 -32.01
C ARG A 699 -15.93 9.00 -30.77
N MET A 700 -15.71 8.10 -29.80
CA MET A 700 -16.42 8.14 -28.51
C MET A 700 -16.15 9.45 -27.76
N CYS A 701 -14.90 9.91 -27.68
CA CYS A 701 -14.52 11.17 -27.06
C CYS A 701 -15.18 12.38 -27.74
N LEU A 702 -15.16 12.45 -29.07
CA LEU A 702 -15.78 13.55 -29.83
C LEU A 702 -17.30 13.59 -29.65
N ASN A 703 -17.95 12.41 -29.66
CA ASN A 703 -19.38 12.31 -29.40
C ASN A 703 -19.72 12.78 -27.98
N PHE A 704 -18.94 12.36 -26.97
CA PHE A 704 -19.12 12.82 -25.59
C PHE A 704 -18.96 14.34 -25.46
N LEU A 705 -17.90 14.92 -26.06
CA LEU A 705 -17.70 16.37 -26.06
C LEU A 705 -18.88 17.11 -26.72
N LYS A 706 -19.45 16.54 -27.78
CA LYS A 706 -20.62 17.12 -28.45
C LYS A 706 -21.87 17.04 -27.57
N GLU A 707 -22.15 15.89 -26.98
CA GLU A 707 -23.32 15.64 -26.13
C GLU A 707 -23.32 16.53 -24.88
N GLU A 708 -22.17 16.75 -24.26
CA GLU A 708 -22.01 17.64 -23.10
C GLU A 708 -21.87 19.14 -23.49
N GLY A 709 -21.96 19.49 -24.78
CA GLY A 709 -21.78 20.86 -25.27
C GLY A 709 -20.36 21.42 -25.05
N LEU A 710 -19.38 20.54 -24.89
CA LEU A 710 -17.96 20.86 -24.65
C LEU A 710 -17.14 20.97 -25.94
N LEU A 711 -17.60 20.43 -27.08
CA LEU A 711 -16.85 20.38 -28.34
C LEU A 711 -16.31 21.76 -28.76
N GLU A 712 -17.14 22.80 -28.68
CA GLU A 712 -16.74 24.18 -29.01
C GLU A 712 -16.19 24.94 -27.80
N ARG A 713 -16.69 24.66 -26.59
CA ARG A 713 -16.27 25.34 -25.35
C ARG A 713 -14.85 24.96 -24.90
N MET A 714 -14.43 23.73 -25.20
CA MET A 714 -13.14 23.14 -24.85
C MET A 714 -12.33 22.85 -26.12
N ALA A 715 -12.27 23.83 -27.02
CA ALA A 715 -11.67 23.68 -28.34
C ALA A 715 -10.25 23.07 -28.37
N PRO A 716 -9.31 23.40 -27.45
CA PRO A 716 -7.99 22.77 -27.44
C PRO A 716 -8.06 21.25 -27.19
N LEU A 717 -8.95 20.81 -26.31
CA LEU A 717 -9.17 19.39 -26.04
C LEU A 717 -9.80 18.72 -27.26
N ALA A 718 -10.84 19.32 -27.85
CA ALA A 718 -11.47 18.82 -29.06
C ALA A 718 -10.47 18.68 -30.22
N GLN A 719 -9.63 19.70 -30.45
CA GLN A 719 -8.59 19.68 -31.48
C GLN A 719 -7.61 18.51 -31.28
N SER A 720 -7.27 18.22 -30.03
CA SER A 720 -6.36 17.12 -29.70
C SER A 720 -6.90 15.73 -30.05
N TYR A 721 -8.21 15.58 -30.25
CA TYR A 721 -8.83 14.36 -30.79
C TYR A 721 -9.14 14.49 -32.28
N LEU A 722 -9.50 15.68 -32.77
CA LEU A 722 -9.82 15.88 -34.19
C LEU A 722 -8.65 15.50 -35.10
N LEU A 723 -7.46 16.05 -34.85
CA LEU A 723 -6.22 15.66 -35.53
C LEU A 723 -5.07 15.56 -34.49
N PRO A 724 -4.84 14.36 -33.92
CA PRO A 724 -3.89 14.16 -32.82
C PRO A 724 -2.45 14.07 -33.35
N VAL A 725 -1.88 15.15 -33.88
CA VAL A 725 -0.56 15.14 -34.56
C VAL A 725 0.55 14.51 -33.71
N GLY A 726 0.60 14.85 -32.42
CA GLY A 726 1.56 14.28 -31.48
C GLY A 726 1.44 12.75 -31.41
N PHE A 727 0.23 12.22 -31.27
CA PHE A 727 -0.01 10.78 -31.26
C PHE A 727 0.40 10.11 -32.57
N ILE A 728 0.04 10.71 -33.70
CA ILE A 728 0.35 10.16 -35.02
C ILE A 728 1.87 10.04 -35.18
N ARG A 729 2.62 11.10 -34.88
CA ARG A 729 4.09 11.12 -35.01
C ARG A 729 4.79 10.14 -34.07
N HIS A 730 4.26 9.90 -32.87
CA HIS A 730 4.93 9.06 -31.86
C HIS A 730 4.49 7.58 -31.91
N HIS A 731 3.21 7.30 -32.17
CA HIS A 731 2.61 5.96 -32.01
C HIS A 731 2.24 5.27 -33.33
N VAL A 732 1.98 6.02 -34.41
CA VAL A 732 1.65 5.39 -35.71
C VAL A 732 2.96 5.07 -36.45
N ALA A 733 3.11 3.82 -36.88
CA ALA A 733 4.26 3.41 -37.70
C ALA A 733 4.24 4.17 -39.03
N ALA A 734 5.41 4.56 -39.56
CA ALA A 734 5.51 5.39 -40.77
C ALA A 734 4.73 4.79 -41.95
N GLU A 735 4.74 3.47 -42.12
CA GLU A 735 3.99 2.76 -43.15
C GLU A 735 2.45 2.83 -43.00
N TYR A 736 1.94 3.10 -41.80
CA TYR A 736 0.51 3.19 -41.51
C TYR A 736 0.00 4.63 -41.37
N VAL A 737 0.87 5.65 -41.37
CA VAL A 737 0.46 7.05 -41.15
C VAL A 737 -0.57 7.51 -42.16
N SER A 738 -0.33 7.26 -43.45
CA SER A 738 -1.27 7.64 -44.52
C SER A 738 -2.61 6.91 -44.38
N GLU A 739 -2.60 5.57 -44.23
CA GLU A 739 -3.83 4.78 -44.04
C GLU A 739 -4.63 5.25 -42.81
N PHE A 740 -3.94 5.50 -41.69
CA PHE A 740 -4.54 5.97 -40.45
C PHE A 740 -5.16 7.36 -40.60
N LEU A 741 -4.47 8.29 -41.26
CA LEU A 741 -4.97 9.63 -41.55
C LEU A 741 -6.21 9.57 -42.45
N HIS A 742 -6.19 8.81 -43.54
CA HIS A 742 -7.37 8.66 -44.38
C HIS A 742 -8.58 8.09 -43.63
N ALA A 743 -8.37 7.06 -42.80
CA ALA A 743 -9.43 6.51 -41.96
C ALA A 743 -9.98 7.57 -40.99
N LEU A 744 -9.11 8.32 -40.31
CA LEU A 744 -9.48 9.41 -39.41
C LEU A 744 -10.27 10.51 -40.12
N LEU A 745 -9.81 10.96 -41.28
CA LEU A 745 -10.41 12.05 -42.04
C LEU A 745 -11.76 11.64 -42.64
N SER A 746 -11.89 10.39 -43.10
CA SER A 746 -13.16 9.85 -43.62
C SER A 746 -14.28 9.80 -42.58
N ASP A 747 -13.92 9.73 -41.30
CA ASP A 747 -14.84 9.73 -40.17
C ASP A 747 -15.25 11.17 -39.76
N THR A 748 -14.63 12.22 -40.29
CA THR A 748 -14.96 13.61 -39.91
C THR A 748 -16.25 14.13 -40.54
N ASN A 749 -17.01 14.94 -39.79
CA ASN A 749 -18.22 15.61 -40.29
C ASN A 749 -18.01 17.13 -40.46
N ALA A 750 -18.98 17.82 -41.09
CA ALA A 750 -18.85 19.25 -41.39
C ALA A 750 -18.67 20.15 -40.15
N GLN A 751 -19.22 19.80 -38.99
CA GLN A 751 -19.02 20.58 -37.75
C GLN A 751 -17.58 20.39 -37.25
N GLU A 752 -17.07 19.17 -37.29
CA GLU A 752 -15.69 18.82 -36.92
C GLU A 752 -14.67 19.43 -37.87
N VAL A 753 -14.94 19.46 -39.18
CA VAL A 753 -14.11 20.13 -40.18
C VAL A 753 -14.05 21.63 -39.91
N ARG A 754 -15.18 22.28 -39.59
CA ARG A 754 -15.16 23.69 -39.17
C ARG A 754 -14.31 23.88 -37.91
N GLN A 755 -14.52 23.05 -36.89
CA GLN A 755 -13.76 23.11 -35.64
C GLN A 755 -12.25 22.92 -35.88
N PHE A 756 -11.87 21.98 -36.76
CA PHE A 756 -10.50 21.79 -37.19
C PHE A 756 -9.93 23.05 -37.84
N LEU A 757 -10.60 23.61 -38.85
CA LEU A 757 -10.11 24.81 -39.56
C LEU A 757 -9.91 26.01 -38.62
N HIS A 758 -10.76 26.15 -37.61
CA HIS A 758 -10.66 27.20 -36.59
C HIS A 758 -9.46 27.04 -35.65
N HIS A 759 -9.05 25.82 -35.33
CA HIS A 759 -8.07 25.55 -34.28
C HIS A 759 -6.77 24.86 -34.75
N ALA A 760 -6.70 24.41 -36.01
CA ALA A 760 -5.56 23.66 -36.56
C ALA A 760 -4.24 24.45 -36.55
N SER A 761 -3.14 23.80 -36.23
CA SER A 761 -1.80 24.38 -36.26
C SER A 761 -1.12 24.25 -37.63
N SER A 762 0.05 24.87 -37.82
CA SER A 762 0.87 24.62 -39.02
C SER A 762 1.37 23.17 -39.11
N ASP A 763 1.64 22.53 -37.97
CA ASP A 763 2.02 21.12 -37.91
C ASP A 763 0.89 20.19 -38.37
N ASP A 764 -0.37 20.58 -38.10
CA ASP A 764 -1.57 19.86 -38.53
C ASP A 764 -1.65 19.82 -40.05
N PHE A 765 -1.50 20.98 -40.71
CA PHE A 765 -1.51 21.07 -42.17
C PHE A 765 -0.30 20.41 -42.84
N ALA A 766 0.90 20.53 -42.24
CA ALA A 766 2.09 19.88 -42.75
C ALA A 766 1.94 18.35 -42.78
N LEU A 767 1.42 17.77 -41.69
CA LEU A 767 1.15 16.33 -41.61
C LEU A 767 0.13 15.88 -42.69
N LEU A 768 -0.94 16.64 -42.88
CA LEU A 768 -1.96 16.34 -43.89
C LEU A 768 -1.40 16.43 -45.31
N GLN A 769 -0.59 17.44 -45.63
CA GLN A 769 0.01 17.54 -46.96
C GLN A 769 0.98 16.39 -47.25
N GLU A 770 1.73 15.94 -46.25
CA GLU A 770 2.71 14.85 -46.40
C GLU A 770 2.03 13.50 -46.67
N TYR A 771 0.91 13.21 -45.99
CA TYR A 771 0.32 11.87 -45.97
C TYR A 771 -1.12 11.76 -46.50
N ALA A 772 -1.82 12.88 -46.72
CA ALA A 772 -3.20 13.00 -47.23
C ALA A 772 -3.44 14.31 -48.04
N PRO A 773 -2.62 14.62 -49.07
CA PRO A 773 -2.68 15.90 -49.81
C PRO A 773 -3.98 16.14 -50.59
N GLU A 774 -4.68 15.08 -50.96
CA GLU A 774 -6.01 15.16 -51.58
C GLU A 774 -7.06 15.75 -50.63
N TRP A 775 -6.99 15.47 -49.33
CA TRP A 775 -7.90 16.08 -48.35
C TRP A 775 -7.69 17.59 -48.22
N VAL A 776 -6.43 18.05 -48.29
CA VAL A 776 -6.09 19.49 -48.35
C VAL A 776 -6.69 20.13 -49.61
N SER A 777 -6.62 19.40 -50.74
CA SER A 777 -7.19 19.85 -52.01
C SER A 777 -8.73 19.92 -51.99
N ASP A 778 -9.39 18.99 -51.30
CA ASP A 778 -10.85 18.98 -51.15
C ASP A 778 -11.34 20.05 -50.17
N LEU A 779 -10.60 20.29 -49.08
CA LEU A 779 -10.81 21.45 -48.22
C LEU A 779 -10.73 22.75 -49.02
N ALA A 780 -9.79 22.89 -49.96
CA ALA A 780 -9.63 24.08 -50.79
C ALA A 780 -10.81 24.36 -51.75
N ARG A 781 -11.61 23.33 -52.06
CA ARG A 781 -12.77 23.43 -52.98
C ARG A 781 -14.08 23.76 -52.27
N THR A 782 -14.09 23.78 -50.94
CA THR A 782 -15.29 24.11 -50.16
C THR A 782 -15.47 25.64 -50.15
N PRO A 783 -16.68 26.17 -50.38
CA PRO A 783 -16.96 27.59 -50.19
C PRO A 783 -16.64 27.98 -48.73
N ASP A 784 -16.02 29.14 -48.50
CA ASP A 784 -15.55 29.68 -47.20
C ASP A 784 -14.18 29.18 -46.66
N THR A 785 -13.46 28.32 -47.37
CA THR A 785 -12.19 27.72 -46.87
C THR A 785 -10.95 27.97 -47.74
N SER A 786 -11.08 28.68 -48.88
CA SER A 786 -9.97 28.93 -49.83
C SER A 786 -8.75 29.63 -49.19
N MET A 787 -8.96 30.54 -48.24
CA MET A 787 -7.87 31.22 -47.51
C MET A 787 -7.12 30.29 -46.55
N TYR A 788 -7.79 29.25 -46.02
CA TYR A 788 -7.13 28.24 -45.18
C TYR A 788 -6.28 27.27 -46.01
N ALA A 789 -6.65 27.03 -47.28
CA ALA A 789 -5.84 26.27 -48.21
C ALA A 789 -4.53 26.99 -48.57
N GLU A 790 -4.57 28.31 -48.74
CA GLU A 790 -3.35 29.12 -48.94
C GLU A 790 -2.42 29.06 -47.72
N LEU A 791 -2.99 29.13 -46.51
CA LEU A 791 -2.25 28.95 -45.24
C LEU A 791 -1.55 27.58 -45.17
N ALA A 792 -2.23 26.52 -45.59
CA ALA A 792 -1.70 25.16 -45.62
C ALA A 792 -0.53 25.02 -46.61
N ILE A 793 -0.67 25.57 -47.83
CA ILE A 793 0.38 25.57 -48.86
C ILE A 793 1.63 26.34 -48.39
N ALA A 794 1.43 27.50 -47.74
CA ALA A 794 2.52 28.34 -47.27
C ALA A 794 3.32 27.70 -46.11
N ALA A 795 2.67 26.99 -45.19
CA ALA A 795 3.35 26.32 -44.07
C ALA A 795 4.35 25.23 -44.53
N VAL A 796 4.11 24.63 -45.69
CA VAL A 796 4.91 23.53 -46.27
C VAL A 796 6.19 24.03 -46.95
N ALA A 797 6.16 25.22 -47.57
CA ALA A 797 7.29 25.73 -48.35
C ALA A 797 8.55 26.05 -47.52
N SER A 798 8.42 26.15 -46.19
CA SER A 798 9.39 26.89 -45.38
C SER A 798 10.10 26.13 -44.26
N ASN A 799 9.84 24.83 -44.03
CA ASN A 799 10.49 24.01 -42.98
C ASN A 799 10.61 24.70 -41.60
N LEU A 800 9.50 25.26 -41.12
CA LEU A 800 9.52 26.16 -39.98
C LEU A 800 9.28 25.44 -38.66
N PRO A 801 10.08 25.73 -37.62
CA PRO A 801 9.79 25.22 -36.28
C PRO A 801 8.49 25.84 -35.75
N ALA A 802 7.59 25.00 -35.24
CA ALA A 802 6.41 25.45 -34.52
C ALA A 802 6.81 26.21 -33.25
N MET A 803 6.32 27.44 -33.08
CA MET A 803 6.43 28.13 -31.79
C MET A 803 5.35 27.61 -30.83
N GLN A 804 5.79 27.17 -29.65
CA GLN A 804 4.89 27.03 -28.49
C GLN A 804 4.37 28.41 -28.08
N PRO A 805 3.06 28.59 -27.81
CA PRO A 805 2.43 29.88 -27.53
C PRO A 805 2.80 30.47 -26.15
N LYS A 806 4.09 30.72 -25.91
CA LYS A 806 4.59 31.11 -24.58
C LYS A 806 5.16 32.52 -24.45
N SER A 807 5.03 33.41 -25.44
CA SER A 807 5.55 34.78 -25.22
C SER A 807 5.00 35.95 -26.06
N ALA A 808 3.99 35.79 -26.93
CA ALA A 808 3.40 36.95 -27.63
C ALA A 808 2.14 37.48 -26.89
N ILE A 809 2.31 38.11 -25.73
CA ILE A 809 1.19 38.63 -24.93
C ILE A 809 1.59 39.93 -24.23
N HIS A 810 1.17 41.08 -24.77
CA HIS A 810 0.95 42.31 -24.00
C HIS A 810 -0.05 42.04 -22.85
N PRO A 811 0.06 42.64 -21.64
CA PRO A 811 -0.77 42.33 -20.47
C PRO A 811 -2.30 42.32 -20.68
N ILE A 812 -2.79 43.06 -21.69
CA ILE A 812 -4.21 43.10 -22.12
C ILE A 812 -4.69 41.74 -22.67
N SER A 813 -3.80 40.90 -23.21
CA SER A 813 -4.16 39.60 -23.80
C SER A 813 -4.33 38.45 -22.79
N ARG A 814 -4.14 38.71 -21.48
CA ARG A 814 -4.49 37.72 -20.42
C ARG A 814 -6.00 37.50 -20.25
N THR A 815 -6.84 38.43 -20.75
CA THR A 815 -8.30 38.29 -20.76
C THR A 815 -8.84 37.67 -22.05
N LEU A 816 -7.98 37.43 -23.04
CA LEU A 816 -8.31 36.80 -24.31
C LEU A 816 -7.79 35.35 -24.34
N PRO A 817 -8.42 34.42 -25.09
CA PRO A 817 -7.99 33.03 -25.12
C PRO A 817 -6.54 32.89 -25.60
N GLN A 818 -5.75 32.07 -24.90
CA GLN A 818 -4.30 31.85 -25.13
C GLN A 818 -3.91 31.34 -26.53
N HIS A 819 -4.90 31.06 -27.38
CA HIS A 819 -4.80 30.49 -28.73
C HIS A 819 -5.25 31.45 -29.83
N ALA A 820 -5.28 32.76 -29.56
CA ALA A 820 -5.87 33.75 -30.46
C ALA A 820 -5.03 34.05 -31.72
N ILE A 821 -3.72 33.76 -31.73
CA ILE A 821 -2.84 33.96 -32.89
C ILE A 821 -2.07 32.66 -33.14
N VAL A 822 -2.26 32.08 -34.32
CA VAL A 822 -1.50 30.92 -34.79
C VAL A 822 -0.68 31.38 -36.00
N GLY A 823 0.65 31.31 -35.89
CA GLY A 823 1.58 31.90 -36.86
C GLY A 823 2.07 30.93 -37.94
N VAL A 824 2.48 31.48 -39.09
CA VAL A 824 3.37 30.85 -40.09
C VAL A 824 4.34 31.91 -40.63
N PHE A 825 5.66 31.64 -40.66
CA PHE A 825 6.64 32.54 -41.29
C PHE A 825 7.86 31.89 -41.97
N SER A 826 8.09 32.12 -43.27
CA SER A 826 9.21 31.54 -44.03
C SER A 826 10.65 31.95 -43.61
N VAL A 827 11.60 31.00 -43.67
CA VAL A 827 13.04 31.10 -43.34
C VAL A 827 13.86 30.76 -44.59
N GLU A 828 14.78 31.64 -44.99
CA GLU A 828 15.85 31.30 -45.94
C GLU A 828 17.23 31.28 -45.24
N LEU A 829 17.93 30.16 -45.38
CA LEU A 829 19.31 29.95 -44.96
C LEU A 829 20.29 30.55 -45.98
N ALA A 830 21.02 31.60 -45.57
CA ALA A 830 22.28 31.95 -46.20
C ALA A 830 23.30 32.40 -45.14
N ASN A 831 24.04 31.41 -44.61
CA ASN A 831 25.36 31.53 -43.97
C ASN A 831 25.50 32.44 -42.72
N GLY A 832 24.89 32.08 -41.59
CA GLY A 832 25.24 32.65 -40.28
C GLY A 832 25.05 31.64 -39.14
N PRO A 833 25.93 31.61 -38.11
CA PRO A 833 25.85 30.62 -37.04
C PRO A 833 24.63 30.90 -36.16
N GLN A 834 23.69 29.94 -36.09
CA GLN A 834 22.67 29.94 -35.05
C GLN A 834 23.33 29.63 -33.70
N THR A 835 23.16 30.53 -32.73
CA THR A 835 23.55 30.26 -31.33
C THR A 835 22.40 29.58 -30.60
N PRO A 836 22.60 28.41 -30.00
CA PRO A 836 21.56 27.71 -29.26
C PRO A 836 21.50 28.24 -27.82
N GLN A 837 20.86 29.40 -27.57
CA GLN A 837 20.36 29.81 -26.21
C GLN A 837 19.57 31.15 -26.11
N GLY A 838 18.97 31.67 -27.19
CA GLY A 838 18.09 32.86 -27.11
C GLY A 838 16.60 32.48 -27.08
N LEU A 839 15.95 32.57 -25.93
CA LEU A 839 14.50 32.46 -25.82
C LEU A 839 13.85 33.74 -26.40
N SER A 840 13.06 33.56 -27.48
CA SER A 840 11.97 34.43 -28.01
C SER A 840 12.31 35.64 -28.93
N HIS A 841 11.62 35.73 -30.10
CA HIS A 841 11.14 36.95 -30.79
C HIS A 841 11.63 37.44 -32.18
N TRP A 842 12.15 36.62 -33.10
CA TRP A 842 12.56 37.18 -34.42
C TRP A 842 12.23 36.27 -35.61
N CYS A 843 11.54 36.81 -36.62
CA CYS A 843 11.42 36.22 -37.94
C CYS A 843 11.87 37.21 -39.02
N TRP A 844 12.62 36.73 -40.02
CA TRP A 844 13.19 37.52 -41.11
C TRP A 844 12.87 36.87 -42.47
N THR A 845 12.38 37.64 -43.44
CA THR A 845 12.09 37.16 -44.81
C THR A 845 12.65 38.10 -45.87
N ARG A 846 12.96 37.54 -47.04
CA ARG A 846 13.53 38.26 -48.19
C ARG A 846 12.61 38.46 -49.39
N GLU A 847 11.38 37.92 -49.42
CA GLU A 847 10.40 38.16 -50.50
C GLU A 847 9.04 37.45 -50.31
N GLU A 848 8.84 36.66 -49.23
CA GLU A 848 7.68 35.79 -49.10
C GLU A 848 6.52 36.39 -48.28
N SER A 849 5.29 35.96 -48.60
CA SER A 849 4.10 36.33 -47.83
C SER A 849 4.08 35.58 -46.51
N PHE A 850 3.71 36.27 -45.43
CA PHE A 850 3.42 35.66 -44.14
C PHE A 850 1.92 35.51 -43.96
N PHE A 851 1.50 34.50 -43.22
CA PHE A 851 0.10 34.29 -42.91
C PHE A 851 -0.10 34.18 -41.40
N LEU A 852 -1.05 34.95 -40.88
CA LEU A 852 -1.44 34.97 -39.48
C LEU A 852 -2.90 34.55 -39.39
N ARG A 853 -3.23 33.54 -38.58
CA ARG A 853 -4.62 33.25 -38.22
C ARG A 853 -4.96 33.89 -36.88
N VAL A 854 -6.02 34.69 -36.84
CA VAL A 854 -6.40 35.55 -35.72
C VAL A 854 -7.83 35.28 -35.28
N CYS A 855 -8.06 34.98 -34.00
CA CYS A 855 -9.40 34.76 -33.43
C CYS A 855 -10.04 36.08 -33.00
N THR A 856 -11.22 36.40 -33.53
CA THR A 856 -11.96 37.63 -33.19
C THR A 856 -13.28 37.40 -32.44
N ARG A 857 -13.65 36.14 -32.19
CA ARG A 857 -14.92 35.65 -31.59
C ARG A 857 -15.41 36.34 -30.31
N TYR A 858 -14.53 37.04 -29.57
CA TYR A 858 -14.88 37.74 -28.32
C TYR A 858 -14.46 39.20 -28.30
N ILE A 859 -14.14 39.76 -29.47
CA ILE A 859 -13.60 41.10 -29.60
C ILE A 859 -14.57 41.94 -30.42
N SER A 860 -15.15 42.95 -29.78
CA SER A 860 -16.18 43.79 -30.38
C SER A 860 -15.63 44.74 -31.47
N LYS A 861 -14.39 45.22 -31.35
CA LYS A 861 -13.64 45.90 -32.41
C LYS A 861 -12.20 45.38 -32.52
N PRO A 862 -11.94 44.30 -33.27
CA PRO A 862 -10.61 43.69 -33.25
C PRO A 862 -9.58 44.59 -33.92
N ILE A 863 -8.45 44.82 -33.24
CA ILE A 863 -7.31 45.57 -33.75
C ILE A 863 -6.06 44.72 -33.56
N ILE A 864 -5.41 44.33 -34.65
CA ILE A 864 -4.10 43.68 -34.63
C ILE A 864 -3.01 44.74 -34.64
N GLN A 865 -2.04 44.61 -33.75
CA GLN A 865 -0.85 45.46 -33.71
C GLN A 865 0.37 44.63 -34.09
N LEU A 866 1.17 45.15 -35.02
CA LEU A 866 2.35 44.50 -35.55
C LEU A 866 3.57 45.40 -35.30
N ARG A 867 4.66 44.85 -34.78
CA ARG A 867 5.93 45.57 -34.54
C ARG A 867 7.05 45.01 -35.41
N PHE A 868 7.71 45.86 -36.19
CA PHE A 868 8.73 45.50 -37.16
C PHE A 868 10.03 46.31 -37.01
N ARG A 869 11.15 45.75 -37.46
CA ARG A 869 12.47 46.41 -37.67
C ARG A 869 13.04 46.07 -39.04
N ASN A 870 14.21 46.63 -39.36
CA ASN A 870 14.91 46.45 -40.64
C ASN A 870 14.09 46.87 -41.87
N MET A 871 13.29 47.92 -41.73
CA MET A 871 12.59 48.53 -42.86
C MET A 871 13.43 49.64 -43.46
N VAL A 872 13.47 49.71 -44.79
CA VAL A 872 14.11 50.81 -45.52
C VAL A 872 13.07 51.71 -46.16
N GLU A 873 13.43 52.98 -46.36
CA GLU A 873 12.62 53.97 -47.07
C GLU A 873 12.19 53.41 -48.45
N GLU A 874 10.92 53.61 -48.83
CA GLU A 874 10.27 53.10 -50.05
C GLU A 874 9.87 51.61 -50.10
N GLN A 875 9.90 50.89 -48.98
CA GLN A 875 9.21 49.60 -48.83
C GLN A 875 7.71 49.80 -48.53
N LEU A 876 6.87 48.89 -49.00
CA LEU A 876 5.44 48.83 -48.68
C LEU A 876 5.11 47.50 -48.03
N ILE A 877 4.56 47.52 -46.82
CA ILE A 877 3.93 46.33 -46.23
C ILE A 877 2.45 46.37 -46.57
N LEU A 878 1.97 45.32 -47.24
CA LEU A 878 0.56 45.04 -47.47
C LEU A 878 0.06 44.05 -46.41
N ILE A 879 -1.07 44.36 -45.81
CA ILE A 879 -1.77 43.56 -44.81
C ILE A 879 -3.16 43.26 -45.39
N GLU A 880 -3.33 42.04 -45.88
CA GLU A 880 -4.50 41.60 -46.62
C GLU A 880 -5.31 40.62 -45.75
N GLY A 881 -6.63 40.80 -45.66
CA GLY A 881 -7.54 39.91 -44.96
C GLY A 881 -8.90 39.84 -45.67
N PRO A 882 -9.88 39.09 -45.14
CA PRO A 882 -11.20 39.00 -45.74
C PRO A 882 -11.85 40.40 -45.82
N GLY A 883 -11.93 40.98 -47.03
CA GLY A 883 -12.50 42.31 -47.26
C GLY A 883 -11.63 43.50 -46.81
N LEU A 884 -10.36 43.28 -46.44
CA LEU A 884 -9.45 44.31 -45.93
C LEU A 884 -8.11 44.28 -46.67
N ILE A 885 -7.67 45.44 -47.17
CA ILE A 885 -6.30 45.66 -47.65
C ILE A 885 -5.80 46.93 -46.99
N HIS A 886 -4.82 46.81 -46.11
CA HIS A 886 -4.16 47.93 -45.44
C HIS A 886 -2.70 48.00 -45.90
N SER A 887 -2.22 49.20 -46.19
CA SER A 887 -0.85 49.40 -46.65
C SER A 887 -0.11 50.36 -45.71
N CYS A 888 1.13 50.01 -45.39
CA CYS A 888 1.97 50.78 -44.47
C CYS A 888 3.23 51.25 -45.20
N PRO A 889 3.34 52.54 -45.54
CA PRO A 889 4.55 53.10 -46.12
C PRO A 889 5.64 53.19 -45.05
N THR A 890 6.86 52.82 -45.39
CA THR A 890 8.01 52.87 -44.48
C THR A 890 8.70 54.24 -44.53
N VAL A 891 9.01 54.81 -43.37
CA VAL A 891 9.47 56.22 -43.25
C VAL A 891 10.82 56.39 -42.52
N SER A 892 11.50 55.30 -42.13
CA SER A 892 12.78 55.37 -41.42
C SER A 892 13.95 54.86 -42.27
N THR A 893 15.09 55.55 -42.16
CA THR A 893 16.39 55.17 -42.73
C THR A 893 17.27 54.42 -41.72
N ASN A 894 16.84 54.32 -40.45
CA ASN A 894 17.53 53.61 -39.39
C ASN A 894 16.95 52.20 -39.22
N LEU A 895 17.77 51.18 -39.51
CA LEU A 895 17.36 49.77 -39.43
C LEU A 895 16.99 49.32 -38.00
N ASP A 896 17.51 50.02 -36.98
CA ASP A 896 17.22 49.74 -35.57
C ASP A 896 15.86 50.29 -35.11
N ASP A 897 15.20 51.16 -35.88
CA ASP A 897 13.94 51.76 -35.45
C ASP A 897 12.79 50.73 -35.48
N VAL A 898 12.08 50.63 -34.35
CA VAL A 898 10.87 49.83 -34.25
C VAL A 898 9.70 50.61 -34.85
N GLN A 899 9.01 49.99 -35.80
CA GLN A 899 7.81 50.52 -36.45
C GLN A 899 6.61 49.71 -36.00
N GLN A 900 5.55 50.38 -35.56
CA GLN A 900 4.34 49.74 -35.07
C GLN A 900 3.14 50.13 -35.94
N VAL A 901 2.40 49.12 -36.39
CA VAL A 901 1.20 49.28 -37.20
C VAL A 901 0.01 48.69 -36.46
N ALA A 902 -1.09 49.43 -36.35
CA ALA A 902 -2.36 48.94 -35.84
C ALA A 902 -3.37 48.84 -36.99
N VAL A 903 -3.89 47.63 -37.24
CA VAL A 903 -4.85 47.37 -38.30
C VAL A 903 -6.18 46.91 -37.69
N PRO A 904 -7.29 47.62 -37.93
CA PRO A 904 -8.60 47.12 -37.54
C PRO A 904 -8.97 45.90 -38.40
N LEU A 905 -9.44 44.85 -37.76
CA LEU A 905 -9.96 43.65 -38.39
C LEU A 905 -11.49 43.67 -38.40
N SER A 906 -12.10 42.84 -39.23
CA SER A 906 -13.55 42.63 -39.18
C SER A 906 -13.93 41.97 -37.84
N PRO A 907 -15.07 42.27 -37.20
CA PRO A 907 -15.57 41.48 -36.07
C PRO A 907 -16.20 40.14 -36.50
N ASP A 908 -16.35 39.91 -37.81
CA ASP A 908 -16.98 38.74 -38.42
C ASP A 908 -16.06 38.26 -39.57
N PRO A 909 -15.55 37.01 -39.59
CA PRO A 909 -15.91 35.83 -38.80
C PRO A 909 -15.04 35.56 -37.55
N ASP A 910 -15.47 34.61 -36.72
CA ASP A 910 -14.82 34.09 -35.50
C ASP A 910 -13.29 33.98 -35.60
N TYR A 911 -12.77 33.68 -36.80
CA TYR A 911 -11.36 33.65 -37.14
C TYR A 911 -11.09 34.30 -38.51
N GLN A 912 -10.02 35.10 -38.61
CA GLN A 912 -9.54 35.70 -39.86
C GLN A 912 -8.14 35.22 -40.19
N VAL A 913 -7.88 35.00 -41.48
CA VAL A 913 -6.52 34.76 -41.99
C VAL A 913 -6.03 36.07 -42.61
N ILE A 914 -4.90 36.58 -42.10
CA ILE A 914 -4.26 37.81 -42.55
C ILE A 914 -2.98 37.43 -43.27
N ARG A 915 -2.82 37.91 -44.50
CA ARG A 915 -1.62 37.79 -45.30
C ARG A 915 -0.80 39.08 -45.21
N LEU A 916 0.45 38.99 -44.77
CA LEU A 916 1.41 40.09 -44.78
C LEU A 916 2.33 39.92 -45.99
N ARG A 917 2.48 40.94 -46.82
CA ARG A 917 3.32 40.91 -48.02
C ARG A 917 4.17 42.15 -48.13
N ILE A 918 5.43 41.99 -48.52
CA ILE A 918 6.33 43.11 -48.81
C ILE A 918 6.31 43.40 -50.30
N GLN A 919 6.18 44.67 -50.68
CA GLN A 919 6.26 45.14 -52.06
C GLN A 919 7.24 46.32 -52.13
N GLY A 920 8.22 46.27 -53.04
CA GLY A 920 9.24 47.31 -53.17
C GLY A 920 8.93 48.34 -54.27
N ALA A 921 9.42 49.57 -54.10
CA ALA A 921 9.58 50.55 -55.18
C ALA A 921 11.02 50.53 -55.73
N THR A 922 11.13 50.90 -57.00
CA THR A 922 12.19 50.58 -57.98
C THR A 922 13.64 51.00 -57.71
N GLN A 923 14.01 51.58 -56.55
CA GLN A 923 15.36 52.12 -56.34
C GLN A 923 16.23 51.39 -55.30
N VAL A 924 15.64 50.60 -54.40
CA VAL A 924 16.39 49.76 -53.45
C VAL A 924 16.05 48.30 -53.71
N ASP A 925 17.08 47.47 -53.91
CA ASP A 925 16.88 46.03 -54.03
C ASP A 925 16.44 45.46 -52.67
N ALA A 926 15.13 45.43 -52.45
CA ALA A 926 14.51 44.92 -51.22
C ALA A 926 14.98 43.48 -50.90
N ARG A 927 15.48 42.73 -51.89
CA ARG A 927 16.11 41.41 -51.72
C ARG A 927 17.33 41.43 -50.78
N LYS A 928 17.96 42.59 -50.60
CA LYS A 928 19.16 42.74 -49.77
C LYS A 928 18.85 43.12 -48.33
N VAL A 929 17.67 43.67 -48.03
CA VAL A 929 17.27 44.16 -46.70
C VAL A 929 15.90 43.59 -46.34
N GLY A 930 15.89 42.43 -45.66
CA GLY A 930 14.66 41.77 -45.19
C GLY A 930 14.07 42.40 -43.93
N ILE A 931 12.76 42.24 -43.72
CA ILE A 931 12.03 42.81 -42.57
C ILE A 931 12.06 41.85 -41.39
N MET A 932 12.17 42.40 -40.17
CA MET A 932 12.18 41.64 -38.93
C MET A 932 10.91 41.91 -38.11
N LEU A 933 10.03 40.92 -37.94
CA LEU A 933 8.83 41.05 -37.11
C LEU A 933 9.16 40.69 -35.64
N GLU A 934 8.99 41.65 -34.73
CA GLU A 934 9.28 41.51 -33.29
C GLU A 934 8.09 40.99 -32.48
N ALA A 935 6.88 41.48 -32.78
CA ALA A 935 5.69 41.16 -32.01
C ALA A 935 4.40 41.30 -32.82
N VAL A 936 3.41 40.50 -32.44
CA VAL A 936 2.02 40.54 -32.92
C VAL A 936 1.12 40.56 -31.68
N ASP A 937 0.27 41.57 -31.56
CA ASP A 937 -0.69 41.73 -30.46
C ASP A 937 -2.11 41.86 -31.04
N LEU A 938 -3.14 41.34 -30.34
CA LEU A 938 -4.55 41.49 -30.72
C LEU A 938 -5.33 42.13 -29.57
N THR A 939 -6.11 43.17 -29.87
CA THR A 939 -6.81 43.99 -28.87
C THR A 939 -8.24 44.32 -29.31
N ASP A 940 -9.09 44.73 -28.35
CA ASP A 940 -10.44 45.26 -28.63
C ASP A 940 -10.45 46.80 -28.57
N GLY A 941 -10.78 47.44 -29.69
CA GLY A 941 -10.86 48.88 -29.87
C GLY A 941 -12.03 49.56 -29.15
N GLU A 942 -13.06 48.84 -28.70
CA GLU A 942 -14.08 49.39 -27.79
C GLU A 942 -13.53 49.52 -26.37
N LEU A 943 -12.74 48.53 -25.95
CA LEU A 943 -12.06 48.53 -24.66
C LEU A 943 -10.97 49.60 -24.57
N GLY A 944 -10.41 50.09 -25.69
CA GLY A 944 -9.45 51.20 -25.69
C GLY A 944 -9.94 52.50 -25.03
N ARG A 945 -11.25 52.66 -24.82
CA ARG A 945 -11.85 53.80 -24.07
C ARG A 945 -12.04 53.52 -22.58
N TYR A 946 -12.08 52.23 -22.21
CA TYR A 946 -12.31 51.71 -20.86
C TYR A 946 -11.05 51.10 -20.23
N LEU A 947 -9.97 51.01 -21.01
CA LEU A 947 -8.66 50.55 -20.58
C LEU A 947 -7.80 51.76 -20.24
N SER A 948 -7.37 51.82 -18.98
CA SER A 948 -6.28 52.70 -18.55
C SER A 948 -5.01 52.40 -19.35
N PRO A 949 -4.16 53.40 -19.63
CA PRO A 949 -2.92 53.20 -20.36
C PRO A 949 -2.01 52.24 -19.60
N ASP A 950 -1.21 51.49 -20.36
CA ASP A 950 -0.21 50.48 -19.97
C ASP A 950 -0.17 50.08 -18.49
N VAL A 951 -0.62 48.87 -18.24
CA VAL A 951 -0.37 48.18 -16.97
C VAL A 951 0.38 46.88 -17.25
N THR A 952 1.65 47.01 -17.61
CA THR A 952 2.70 46.25 -16.92
C THR A 952 2.93 46.85 -15.53
N GLN A 953 1.87 47.11 -14.75
CA GLN A 953 2.09 47.12 -13.31
C GLN A 953 2.04 45.67 -12.90
N THR A 954 3.23 45.11 -12.68
CA THR A 954 3.41 44.24 -11.53
C THR A 954 2.65 44.89 -10.39
N VAL A 955 1.53 44.30 -9.97
CA VAL A 955 0.86 44.77 -8.75
C VAL A 955 1.95 44.74 -7.69
N PRO A 956 2.31 45.88 -7.09
CA PRO A 956 3.47 45.93 -6.23
C PRO A 956 3.26 44.92 -5.11
N LYS A 957 4.28 44.10 -4.83
CA LYS A 957 4.24 43.08 -3.78
C LYS A 957 3.75 43.67 -2.44
N VAL A 958 3.96 44.97 -2.26
CA VAL A 958 3.45 45.78 -1.16
C VAL A 958 2.46 46.82 -1.70
N ARG A 959 1.25 46.86 -1.13
CA ARG A 959 0.30 47.95 -1.33
C ARG A 959 0.26 48.79 -0.06
N ALA A 960 0.66 50.06 -0.16
CA ALA A 960 0.65 51.01 0.95
C ALA A 960 0.15 52.40 0.47
N PRO A 961 -0.58 53.16 1.29
CA PRO A 961 -0.92 54.54 1.00
C PRO A 961 0.31 55.45 1.10
N SER A 962 0.26 56.63 0.47
CA SER A 962 1.36 57.60 0.46
C SER A 962 1.71 58.16 1.86
N SER A 963 0.79 58.04 2.82
CA SER A 963 1.02 58.38 4.22
C SER A 963 1.91 57.39 4.97
N SER A 964 2.25 56.25 4.35
CA SER A 964 3.03 55.17 4.97
C SER A 964 4.40 55.00 4.33
N ASN A 965 5.45 54.93 5.14
CA ASN A 965 6.82 54.65 4.68
C ASN A 965 7.07 53.15 4.66
N VAL A 966 7.34 52.59 3.48
CA VAL A 966 7.68 51.17 3.26
C VAL A 966 9.00 50.99 2.51
N SER A 967 9.83 52.03 2.43
CA SER A 967 11.08 52.03 1.64
C SER A 967 12.13 51.02 2.10
N GLN A 968 12.04 50.54 3.34
CA GLN A 968 12.95 49.57 3.94
C GLN A 968 12.33 48.15 4.05
N LEU A 969 11.21 47.91 3.37
CA LEU A 969 10.54 46.61 3.33
C LEU A 969 11.02 45.80 2.12
N ASN A 970 11.49 44.58 2.36
CA ASN A 970 11.81 43.60 1.32
C ASN A 970 10.78 42.46 1.29
N ALA A 971 10.13 42.23 0.16
CA ALA A 971 9.15 41.15 -0.04
C ALA A 971 9.75 40.01 -0.90
N ASP A 972 10.16 38.92 -0.24
CA ASP A 972 10.69 37.69 -0.85
C ASP A 972 9.56 36.69 -1.10
N VAL A 973 9.25 36.38 -2.36
CA VAL A 973 8.17 35.45 -2.74
C VAL A 973 8.78 34.22 -3.39
N ARG A 974 8.62 33.06 -2.74
CA ARG A 974 9.18 31.78 -3.17
C ARG A 974 8.16 31.00 -4.00
N VAL A 975 8.63 30.02 -4.78
CA VAL A 975 7.84 29.18 -5.71
C VAL A 975 7.38 29.86 -7.01
N ARG A 976 6.54 30.91 -6.97
CA ARG A 976 6.17 31.76 -8.12
C ARG A 976 5.37 33.00 -7.67
N PRO A 977 5.73 34.24 -8.08
CA PRO A 977 4.95 35.43 -7.74
C PRO A 977 3.63 35.52 -8.52
N GLU A 978 2.53 35.72 -7.81
CA GLU A 978 1.19 36.01 -8.33
C GLU A 978 1.03 37.52 -8.54
N ASN A 979 0.12 37.93 -9.44
CA ASN A 979 -0.14 39.33 -9.72
C ASN A 979 -1.12 39.95 -8.71
N ARG A 980 -0.72 40.00 -7.43
CA ARG A 980 -1.49 40.56 -6.33
C ARG A 980 -0.57 41.13 -5.24
N PRO A 981 -1.07 42.01 -4.35
CA PRO A 981 -0.25 42.45 -3.22
C PRO A 981 -0.16 41.33 -2.17
N TYR A 982 1.06 41.09 -1.72
CA TYR A 982 1.41 40.14 -0.68
C TYR A 982 1.41 40.79 0.71
N VAL A 983 1.70 42.08 0.76
CA VAL A 983 1.61 42.91 1.99
C VAL A 983 0.63 44.04 1.74
N LEU A 984 -0.37 44.17 2.60
CA LEU A 984 -1.32 45.29 2.63
C LEU A 984 -1.02 46.16 3.86
N VAL A 985 -0.74 47.45 3.65
CA VAL A 985 -0.38 48.40 4.72
C VAL A 985 -1.44 49.50 4.80
N GLY A 986 -1.90 49.81 6.02
CA GLY A 986 -2.79 50.92 6.34
C GLY A 986 -2.11 52.28 6.29
N GLU A 987 -2.80 53.32 6.74
CA GLU A 987 -2.33 54.71 6.72
C GLU A 987 -1.33 55.01 7.83
N ASN A 988 -0.47 56.02 7.63
CA ASN A 988 0.43 56.58 8.66
C ASN A 988 1.36 55.54 9.31
N CYS A 989 1.82 54.55 8.55
CA CYS A 989 2.70 53.48 9.01
C CYS A 989 4.18 53.73 8.72
N ASN A 990 5.08 53.10 9.47
CA ASN A 990 6.52 53.08 9.16
C ASN A 990 7.06 51.64 9.26
N ILE A 991 7.29 51.01 8.11
CA ILE A 991 7.52 49.56 8.00
C ILE A 991 8.90 49.27 7.40
N ALA A 992 9.70 48.50 8.14
CA ALA A 992 10.98 47.94 7.70
C ALA A 992 11.04 46.42 7.97
N GLY A 993 11.93 45.71 7.28
CA GLY A 993 12.17 44.28 7.51
C GLY A 993 12.01 43.40 6.27
N THR A 994 12.15 42.09 6.46
CA THR A 994 12.03 41.08 5.39
C THR A 994 10.76 40.26 5.56
N PHE A 995 9.96 40.18 4.51
CA PHE A 995 8.67 39.51 4.46
C PHE A 995 8.79 38.35 3.47
N VAL A 996 8.77 37.12 3.97
CA VAL A 996 9.02 35.89 3.21
C VAL A 996 7.72 35.15 2.98
N PHE A 997 7.41 34.83 1.72
CA PHE A 997 6.23 34.08 1.30
C PHE A 997 6.65 32.71 0.78
N GLU A 998 6.75 31.72 1.66
CA GLU A 998 7.46 30.48 1.36
C GLU A 998 6.76 29.57 0.33
N ARG A 999 5.43 29.64 0.26
CA ARG A 999 4.59 28.85 -0.67
C ARG A 999 4.02 29.67 -1.84
N GLY A 1000 4.36 30.96 -1.95
CA GLY A 1000 3.80 31.85 -2.98
C GLY A 1000 2.33 32.27 -2.80
N VAL A 1001 1.61 31.68 -1.83
CA VAL A 1001 0.17 31.91 -1.58
C VAL A 1001 -0.13 32.81 -0.37
N GLY A 1002 0.87 33.19 0.42
CA GLY A 1002 0.66 33.95 1.66
C GLY A 1002 0.17 35.39 1.47
N GLN A 1003 -0.44 35.97 2.50
CA GLN A 1003 -0.78 37.40 2.57
C GLN A 1003 -0.64 37.95 3.99
N ILE A 1004 -0.03 39.13 4.11
CA ILE A 1004 0.19 39.85 5.36
C ILE A 1004 -0.59 41.16 5.33
N THR A 1005 -1.29 41.49 6.42
CA THR A 1005 -2.07 42.72 6.55
C THR A 1005 -1.62 43.52 7.76
N ILE A 1006 -1.48 44.84 7.61
CA ILE A 1006 -0.98 45.78 8.62
C ILE A 1006 -1.95 46.96 8.73
N GLY A 1007 -2.50 47.21 9.91
CA GLY A 1007 -3.42 48.31 10.20
C GLY A 1007 -2.74 49.66 10.37
N ASP A 1008 -3.56 50.71 10.40
CA ASP A 1008 -3.14 52.12 10.44
C ASP A 1008 -2.28 52.47 11.67
N GLY A 1009 -1.36 53.42 11.52
CA GLY A 1009 -0.53 53.95 12.63
C GLY A 1009 0.52 52.96 13.17
N THR A 1010 0.76 51.84 12.46
CA THR A 1010 1.66 50.78 12.92
C THR A 1010 3.12 51.03 12.50
N SER A 1011 4.06 50.71 13.40
CA SER A 1011 5.49 50.79 13.16
C SER A 1011 6.17 49.42 13.34
N ILE A 1012 6.96 49.01 12.35
CA ILE A 1012 7.77 47.79 12.38
C ILE A 1012 9.24 48.17 12.18
N GLY A 1013 10.07 47.88 13.18
CA GLY A 1013 11.49 48.19 13.21
C GLY A 1013 12.31 47.38 12.20
N GLY A 1014 13.51 47.88 11.87
CA GLY A 1014 14.45 47.18 10.99
C GLY A 1014 14.88 45.80 11.54
N GLY A 1015 15.25 44.89 10.64
CA GLY A 1015 15.68 43.54 11.01
C GLY A 1015 14.54 42.56 11.32
N CYS A 1016 13.29 43.02 11.40
CA CYS A 1016 12.14 42.13 11.55
C CYS A 1016 12.03 41.15 10.38
N MET A 1017 11.59 39.92 10.68
CA MET A 1017 11.36 38.87 9.70
C MET A 1017 9.96 38.29 9.86
N LEU A 1018 9.11 38.45 8.84
CA LEU A 1018 7.75 37.93 8.82
C LEU A 1018 7.65 36.81 7.78
N ILE A 1019 7.34 35.59 8.21
CA ILE A 1019 7.32 34.38 7.38
C ILE A 1019 5.88 33.91 7.26
N CYS A 1020 5.34 33.92 6.03
CA CYS A 1020 3.96 33.60 5.73
C CYS A 1020 3.85 32.48 4.67
N ALA A 1021 3.14 31.41 5.00
CA ALA A 1021 2.96 30.24 4.14
C ALA A 1021 1.51 30.00 3.71
N GLN A 1022 0.52 30.70 4.30
CA GLN A 1022 -0.91 30.51 3.97
C GLN A 1022 -1.65 31.82 3.68
N PRO A 1023 -2.76 31.79 2.90
CA PRO A 1023 -3.62 32.96 2.72
C PRO A 1023 -4.07 33.55 4.06
N GLU A 1024 -4.02 34.87 4.19
CA GLU A 1024 -4.28 35.60 5.45
C GLU A 1024 -3.46 35.12 6.67
N GLY A 1025 -2.25 34.61 6.45
CA GLY A 1025 -1.44 33.98 7.48
C GLY A 1025 -1.02 34.90 8.63
N ILE A 1026 -0.80 36.20 8.38
CA ILE A 1026 -0.41 37.16 9.42
C ILE A 1026 -1.27 38.43 9.33
N HIS A 1027 -1.91 38.78 10.44
CA HIS A 1027 -2.67 40.01 10.62
C HIS A 1027 -2.08 40.86 11.75
N ILE A 1028 -1.80 42.13 11.46
CA ILE A 1028 -1.31 43.12 12.42
C ILE A 1028 -2.32 44.26 12.46
N GLY A 1029 -2.84 44.56 13.65
CA GLY A 1029 -3.82 45.60 13.91
C GLY A 1029 -3.27 47.02 13.77
N ARG A 1030 -4.03 47.98 14.29
CA ARG A 1030 -3.72 49.42 14.28
C ARG A 1030 -2.83 49.82 15.45
N ASN A 1031 -2.01 50.86 15.27
CA ASN A 1031 -1.15 51.43 16.31
C ASN A 1031 -0.25 50.41 17.01
N VAL A 1032 0.22 49.40 16.26
CA VAL A 1032 1.11 48.36 16.78
C VAL A 1032 2.57 48.84 16.68
N MET A 1033 3.39 48.50 17.66
CA MET A 1033 4.84 48.73 17.64
C MET A 1033 5.60 47.41 17.71
N LEU A 1034 6.21 47.00 16.60
CA LEU A 1034 7.24 45.96 16.58
C LEU A 1034 8.61 46.64 16.64
N SER A 1035 9.39 46.33 17.68
CA SER A 1035 10.78 46.79 17.79
C SER A 1035 11.69 46.08 16.78
N TRP A 1036 13.00 46.32 16.80
CA TRP A 1036 13.97 45.66 15.91
C TRP A 1036 14.05 44.14 16.11
N ASP A 1037 14.41 43.42 15.04
CA ASP A 1037 14.71 41.99 15.04
C ASP A 1037 13.58 41.07 15.56
N VAL A 1038 12.33 41.50 15.43
CA VAL A 1038 11.16 40.66 15.77
C VAL A 1038 10.90 39.66 14.66
N VAL A 1039 10.73 38.38 15.01
CA VAL A 1039 10.35 37.31 14.08
C VAL A 1039 8.89 36.95 14.28
N VAL A 1040 8.10 36.91 13.20
CA VAL A 1040 6.73 36.41 13.20
C VAL A 1040 6.61 35.33 12.15
N SER A 1041 6.26 34.10 12.55
CA SER A 1041 6.10 32.99 11.60
C SER A 1041 4.71 32.37 11.75
N ASP A 1042 3.98 32.23 10.64
CA ASP A 1042 2.70 31.52 10.59
C ASP A 1042 2.86 30.01 10.39
N ASN A 1043 4.10 29.49 10.39
CA ASN A 1043 4.38 28.09 10.11
C ASN A 1043 5.68 27.59 10.75
N ASP A 1044 5.92 26.27 10.70
CA ASP A 1044 7.13 25.62 11.24
C ASP A 1044 8.37 25.68 10.34
N SER A 1045 8.23 26.18 9.12
CA SER A 1045 9.17 26.17 7.99
C SER A 1045 9.56 24.77 7.49
N HIS A 1046 9.65 23.77 8.37
CA HIS A 1046 9.98 22.38 8.07
C HIS A 1046 9.05 21.41 8.80
N ALA A 1047 8.93 20.20 8.26
CA ALA A 1047 8.11 19.17 8.89
C ALA A 1047 8.70 18.74 10.24
N THR A 1048 7.90 18.51 11.28
CA THR A 1048 8.44 18.01 12.56
C THR A 1048 8.92 16.56 12.42
N SER A 1049 8.26 15.76 11.58
CA SER A 1049 8.68 14.41 11.20
C SER A 1049 10.09 14.41 10.60
N ARG A 1050 10.95 13.52 11.10
CA ARG A 1050 12.30 13.32 10.56
C ARG A 1050 12.24 12.78 9.13
N GLN A 1051 11.41 11.75 8.88
CA GLN A 1051 11.27 11.10 7.58
C GLN A 1051 10.88 12.12 6.49
N LEU A 1052 9.91 12.99 6.78
CA LEU A 1052 9.48 14.02 5.83
C LEU A 1052 10.55 15.10 5.55
N ARG A 1053 11.55 15.25 6.42
CA ARG A 1053 12.65 16.22 6.27
C ARG A 1053 13.92 15.67 5.64
N GLU A 1054 14.06 14.36 5.44
CA GLU A 1054 15.32 13.78 4.98
C GLU A 1054 15.79 14.31 3.61
N THR A 1055 14.85 14.76 2.77
CA THR A 1055 15.15 15.35 1.46
C THR A 1055 15.14 16.87 1.43
N ASP A 1056 14.65 17.55 2.48
CA ASP A 1056 14.42 19.01 2.48
C ASP A 1056 15.66 19.80 2.04
N ALA A 1057 16.85 19.44 2.54
CA ALA A 1057 18.10 20.12 2.19
C ALA A 1057 18.46 19.96 0.70
N ARG A 1058 18.22 18.78 0.12
CA ARG A 1058 18.44 18.50 -1.31
C ARG A 1058 17.43 19.25 -2.17
N ASP A 1059 16.18 19.32 -1.71
CA ASP A 1059 15.10 20.02 -2.41
C ASP A 1059 15.34 21.54 -2.43
N TRP A 1060 15.82 22.10 -1.31
CA TRP A 1060 16.28 23.49 -1.24
C TRP A 1060 17.45 23.76 -2.20
N LEU A 1061 18.49 22.91 -2.17
CA LEU A 1061 19.65 23.04 -3.07
C LEU A 1061 19.24 22.95 -4.55
N THR A 1062 18.34 22.02 -4.88
CA THR A 1062 17.81 21.87 -6.24
C THR A 1062 17.03 23.11 -6.67
N GLY A 1063 16.25 23.70 -5.76
CA GLY A 1063 15.55 24.97 -5.96
C GLY A 1063 16.52 26.11 -6.24
N GLU A 1064 17.58 26.24 -5.47
CA GLU A 1064 18.61 27.27 -5.65
C GLU A 1064 19.32 27.13 -7.01
N GLN A 1065 19.81 25.93 -7.33
CA GLN A 1065 20.50 25.64 -8.61
C GLN A 1065 19.63 25.94 -9.82
N ARG A 1066 18.31 25.77 -9.70
CA ARG A 1066 17.32 26.03 -10.76
C ARG A 1066 16.64 27.38 -10.65
N ARG A 1067 17.14 28.28 -9.79
CA ARG A 1067 16.62 29.64 -9.52
C ARG A 1067 15.11 29.67 -9.20
N ASN A 1068 14.66 28.68 -8.44
CA ASN A 1068 13.27 28.39 -8.10
C ASN A 1068 13.20 27.86 -6.65
N LEU A 1069 13.60 28.71 -5.69
CA LEU A 1069 13.63 28.39 -4.25
C LEU A 1069 12.24 27.99 -3.73
N GLY A 1070 12.20 26.92 -2.93
CA GLY A 1070 10.98 26.39 -2.29
C GLY A 1070 10.09 25.53 -3.19
N VAL A 1071 10.33 25.50 -4.52
CA VAL A 1071 9.49 24.77 -5.50
C VAL A 1071 9.54 23.25 -5.30
N TYR A 1072 10.72 22.72 -4.99
CA TYR A 1072 10.93 21.27 -4.86
C TYR A 1072 10.71 20.78 -3.44
N LYS A 1073 10.58 21.69 -2.48
CA LYS A 1073 10.41 21.35 -1.07
C LYS A 1073 9.02 20.78 -0.83
N ASN A 1074 8.96 19.69 -0.08
CA ASN A 1074 7.71 19.17 0.43
C ASN A 1074 7.17 20.09 1.55
N TRP A 1075 6.00 20.70 1.32
CA TRP A 1075 5.32 21.57 2.29
C TRP A 1075 4.30 20.82 3.16
N TYR A 1076 4.08 19.53 2.92
CA TYR A 1076 2.97 18.77 3.48
C TYR A 1076 3.03 18.61 5.01
N GLY A 1077 4.21 18.28 5.56
CA GLY A 1077 4.38 18.12 7.00
C GLY A 1077 4.62 19.44 7.76
N VAL A 1078 4.56 20.58 7.07
CA VAL A 1078 4.78 21.90 7.68
C VAL A 1078 3.45 22.44 8.16
N HIS A 1079 3.25 22.46 9.48
CA HIS A 1079 2.01 23.00 10.03
C HIS A 1079 1.99 24.53 9.90
N THR A 1080 0.84 25.06 9.52
CA THR A 1080 0.56 26.49 9.47
C THR A 1080 -0.49 26.86 10.52
N GLY A 1081 -0.51 28.13 10.96
CA GLY A 1081 -1.48 28.67 11.89
C GLY A 1081 -1.48 30.18 11.83
N LYS A 1082 -2.67 30.78 11.65
CA LYS A 1082 -2.83 32.24 11.50
C LYS A 1082 -2.29 32.96 12.73
N VAL A 1083 -1.47 33.98 12.53
CA VAL A 1083 -0.98 34.86 13.59
C VAL A 1083 -1.77 36.15 13.57
N THR A 1084 -2.34 36.55 14.70
CA THR A 1084 -3.15 37.77 14.83
C THR A 1084 -2.55 38.65 15.93
N ILE A 1085 -2.16 39.87 15.60
CA ILE A 1085 -1.68 40.87 16.55
C ILE A 1085 -2.74 41.97 16.62
N GLY A 1086 -3.37 42.12 17.79
CA GLY A 1086 -4.43 43.10 18.02
C GLY A 1086 -3.95 44.55 18.02
N ASP A 1087 -4.91 45.47 18.08
CA ASP A 1087 -4.63 46.92 18.07
C ASP A 1087 -3.82 47.34 19.31
N GLY A 1088 -2.93 48.32 19.16
CA GLY A 1088 -2.20 48.95 20.28
C GLY A 1088 -1.13 48.06 20.94
N VAL A 1089 -0.76 46.94 20.32
CA VAL A 1089 0.23 46.00 20.86
C VAL A 1089 1.66 46.55 20.74
N TRP A 1090 2.50 46.30 21.75
CA TRP A 1090 3.94 46.58 21.69
C TRP A 1090 4.76 45.30 21.85
N ILE A 1091 5.66 45.02 20.91
CA ILE A 1091 6.58 43.87 20.93
C ILE A 1091 8.02 44.37 21.03
N GLY A 1092 8.71 43.96 22.10
CA GLY A 1092 10.10 44.27 22.37
C GLY A 1092 11.09 43.58 21.42
N PHE A 1093 12.29 44.13 21.32
CA PHE A 1093 13.30 43.70 20.34
C PHE A 1093 13.70 42.23 20.48
N GLY A 1094 14.03 41.57 19.36
CA GLY A 1094 14.50 40.19 19.34
C GLY A 1094 13.46 39.13 19.75
N SER A 1095 12.17 39.50 19.80
CA SER A 1095 11.11 38.56 20.20
C SER A 1095 10.63 37.72 19.03
N THR A 1096 10.19 36.49 19.29
CA THR A 1096 9.66 35.55 18.30
C THR A 1096 8.20 35.21 18.59
N ILE A 1097 7.33 35.39 17.60
CA ILE A 1097 5.91 35.01 17.64
C ILE A 1097 5.70 33.80 16.73
N LEU A 1098 5.25 32.69 17.30
CA LEU A 1098 5.03 31.43 16.58
C LEU A 1098 3.62 31.33 16.00
N LYS A 1099 3.46 30.36 15.09
CA LYS A 1099 2.22 30.09 14.36
C LYS A 1099 1.00 29.92 15.28
N GLY A 1100 -0.16 30.35 14.82
CA GLY A 1100 -1.44 30.14 15.51
C GLY A 1100 -1.69 31.05 16.72
N VAL A 1101 -0.75 31.95 17.05
CA VAL A 1101 -0.86 32.84 18.21
C VAL A 1101 -1.74 34.05 17.90
N THR A 1102 -2.64 34.36 18.84
CA THR A 1102 -3.35 35.64 18.92
C THR A 1102 -2.83 36.48 20.09
N ILE A 1103 -2.31 37.68 19.79
CA ILE A 1103 -1.94 38.68 20.79
C ILE A 1103 -3.09 39.68 20.92
N GLY A 1104 -3.69 39.72 22.11
CA GLY A 1104 -4.82 40.58 22.41
C GLY A 1104 -4.48 42.07 22.38
N GLU A 1105 -5.52 42.88 22.18
CA GLU A 1105 -5.47 44.35 22.11
C GLU A 1105 -4.69 44.95 23.30
N GLY A 1106 -3.79 45.90 23.04
CA GLY A 1106 -3.03 46.63 24.05
C GLY A 1106 -2.00 45.82 24.84
N ALA A 1107 -1.71 44.57 24.45
CA ALA A 1107 -0.72 43.75 25.12
C ALA A 1107 0.73 44.20 24.86
N ILE A 1108 1.63 43.91 25.80
CA ILE A 1108 3.06 44.18 25.70
C ILE A 1108 3.84 42.87 25.79
N VAL A 1109 4.68 42.59 24.79
CA VAL A 1109 5.64 41.48 24.81
C VAL A 1109 7.02 42.05 25.13
N ALA A 1110 7.61 41.63 26.24
CA ALA A 1110 8.95 42.05 26.66
C ALA A 1110 10.01 41.59 25.63
N ALA A 1111 11.13 42.30 25.55
CA ALA A 1111 12.22 41.96 24.64
C ALA A 1111 12.74 40.53 24.84
N GLN A 1112 13.26 39.92 23.77
CA GLN A 1112 13.84 38.57 23.75
C GLN A 1112 12.87 37.47 24.19
N SER A 1113 11.56 37.67 23.97
CA SER A 1113 10.54 36.69 24.37
C SER A 1113 10.14 35.76 23.23
N VAL A 1114 9.77 34.52 23.54
CA VAL A 1114 9.24 33.54 22.57
C VAL A 1114 7.78 33.25 22.90
N VAL A 1115 6.86 33.79 22.11
CA VAL A 1115 5.42 33.65 22.31
C VAL A 1115 4.93 32.40 21.57
N THR A 1116 4.54 31.40 22.35
CA THR A 1116 4.09 30.07 21.87
C THR A 1116 2.58 29.85 22.03
N LYS A 1117 1.89 30.78 22.72
CA LYS A 1117 0.47 30.69 23.08
C LYS A 1117 -0.15 32.09 23.03
N ASP A 1118 -1.48 32.13 22.95
CA ASP A 1118 -2.25 33.38 22.94
C ASP A 1118 -1.94 34.26 24.15
N VAL A 1119 -1.88 35.57 23.90
CA VAL A 1119 -1.61 36.59 24.90
C VAL A 1119 -2.91 37.35 25.18
N PRO A 1120 -3.41 37.39 26.42
CA PRO A 1120 -4.59 38.17 26.75
C PRO A 1120 -4.43 39.67 26.45
N ALA A 1121 -5.53 40.35 26.16
CA ALA A 1121 -5.54 41.80 25.97
C ALA A 1121 -5.04 42.53 27.24
N PHE A 1122 -4.40 43.68 27.05
CA PHE A 1122 -3.89 44.56 28.12
C PHE A 1122 -3.03 43.83 29.17
N SER A 1123 -2.26 42.82 28.72
CA SER A 1123 -1.33 42.08 29.55
C SER A 1123 0.11 42.34 29.13
N ILE A 1124 1.05 42.16 30.06
CA ILE A 1124 2.48 42.19 29.80
C ILE A 1124 2.99 40.75 29.91
N VAL A 1125 3.63 40.24 28.87
CA VAL A 1125 4.25 38.90 28.84
C VAL A 1125 5.75 39.00 28.61
N GLY A 1126 6.52 38.01 29.10
CA GLY A 1126 7.95 37.94 28.83
C GLY A 1126 8.57 36.56 29.10
N GLY A 1127 9.68 36.26 28.43
CA GLY A 1127 10.46 35.02 28.61
C GLY A 1127 10.40 34.05 27.42
N ASN A 1128 11.05 32.89 27.56
CA ASN A 1128 11.05 31.79 26.58
C ASN A 1128 10.76 30.45 27.28
N PRO A 1129 9.53 29.91 27.18
CA PRO A 1129 8.36 30.52 26.55
C PRO A 1129 7.82 31.71 27.35
N ALA A 1130 7.20 32.68 26.67
CA ALA A 1130 6.67 33.89 27.28
C ALA A 1130 5.57 33.57 28.31
N GLN A 1131 5.66 34.19 29.49
CA GLN A 1131 4.70 34.06 30.59
C GLN A 1131 4.10 35.42 30.92
N ILE A 1132 2.86 35.44 31.44
CA ILE A 1132 2.21 36.68 31.90
C ILE A 1132 2.97 37.21 33.12
N LEU A 1133 3.52 38.42 32.97
CA LEU A 1133 4.20 39.18 34.02
C LEU A 1133 3.22 40.09 34.76
N LYS A 1134 2.24 40.65 34.05
CA LYS A 1134 1.24 41.57 34.61
C LYS A 1134 -0.05 41.54 33.79
N ARG A 1135 -1.20 41.72 34.42
CA ARG A 1135 -2.51 41.89 33.76
C ARG A 1135 -3.22 43.13 34.30
N ASP A 1136 -3.79 43.94 33.43
CA ASP A 1136 -4.64 45.08 33.80
C ASP A 1136 -6.11 44.78 33.49
N GLU A 1137 -6.72 44.02 34.38
CA GLU A 1137 -8.10 43.53 34.25
C GLU A 1137 -9.13 44.67 34.22
N ALA A 1138 -8.84 45.81 34.86
CA ALA A 1138 -9.73 46.97 34.88
C ALA A 1138 -9.79 47.67 33.52
N THR A 1139 -8.66 47.74 32.81
CA THR A 1139 -8.59 48.27 31.44
C THR A 1139 -9.21 47.30 30.44
N GLU A 1140 -8.96 46.00 30.60
CA GLU A 1140 -9.59 44.93 29.80
C GLU A 1140 -11.13 44.99 29.90
N ALA A 1141 -11.69 45.10 31.10
CA ALA A 1141 -13.14 45.22 31.32
C ALA A 1141 -13.74 46.48 30.68
N ARG A 1142 -13.08 47.64 30.81
CA ARG A 1142 -13.53 48.90 30.19
C ARG A 1142 -13.50 48.87 28.67
N ALA A 1143 -12.50 48.22 28.07
CA ALA A 1143 -12.40 48.05 26.62
C ALA A 1143 -13.53 47.16 26.08
N ILE A 1144 -13.83 46.05 26.76
CA ILE A 1144 -14.96 45.15 26.45
C ILE A 1144 -16.30 45.90 26.54
N GLU A 1145 -16.50 46.72 27.59
CA GLU A 1145 -17.72 47.52 27.78
C GLU A 1145 -17.88 48.58 26.67
N LYS A 1146 -16.79 49.21 26.23
CA LYS A 1146 -16.80 50.19 25.13
C LYS A 1146 -17.12 49.54 23.77
N LYS A 1147 -16.59 48.34 23.50
CA LYS A 1147 -16.89 47.53 22.28
C LYS A 1147 -18.35 47.09 22.23
N ARG A 1148 -18.95 46.73 23.38
CA ARG A 1148 -20.39 46.43 23.50
C ARG A 1148 -21.29 47.64 23.22
N ARG A 1149 -20.86 48.86 23.55
CA ARG A 1149 -21.62 50.09 23.28
C ARG A 1149 -21.56 50.55 21.81
N SER A 1150 -20.58 50.09 21.03
CA SER A 1150 -20.37 50.50 19.63
C SER A 1150 -21.18 49.72 18.58
N PHE A 1151 -21.96 48.71 18.96
CA PHE A 1151 -22.92 48.03 18.09
C PHE A 1151 -24.29 47.98 18.79
N PRO A 1152 -25.35 48.63 18.25
CA PRO A 1152 -26.71 48.26 18.61
C PRO A 1152 -27.02 46.88 17.99
N ASP A 1153 -27.68 46.00 18.74
CA ASP A 1153 -28.22 44.74 18.23
C ASP A 1153 -29.21 45.03 17.09
N PHE A 1154 -28.76 44.87 15.85
CA PHE A 1154 -29.64 44.91 14.68
C PHE A 1154 -30.18 43.50 14.46
N VAL A 1155 -31.42 43.26 14.85
CA VAL A 1155 -32.16 42.05 14.49
C VAL A 1155 -32.51 42.15 13.01
N LEU A 1156 -31.93 41.28 12.16
CA LEU A 1156 -32.35 41.16 10.77
C LEU A 1156 -33.81 40.66 10.71
N PRO A 1157 -34.68 41.23 9.87
CA PRO A 1157 -36.05 40.75 9.73
C PRO A 1157 -36.04 39.34 9.12
N GLU A 1158 -36.86 38.44 9.70
CA GLU A 1158 -37.11 37.10 9.16
C GLU A 1158 -37.62 37.19 7.71
N VAL A 1159 -36.85 36.66 6.77
CA VAL A 1159 -37.29 36.43 5.39
C VAL A 1159 -37.85 35.01 5.31
N THR A 1160 -39.17 34.87 5.44
CA THR A 1160 -39.89 33.63 5.13
C THR A 1160 -40.04 33.46 3.62
N PHE A 1161 -39.50 32.38 3.06
CA PHE A 1161 -39.78 31.97 1.69
C PHE A 1161 -41.12 31.23 1.63
N THR A 1162 -42.19 31.91 1.22
CA THR A 1162 -43.43 31.25 0.79
C THR A 1162 -43.25 30.68 -0.63
N LYS A 1163 -43.60 29.39 -0.80
CA LYS A 1163 -43.69 28.71 -2.09
C LYS A 1163 -44.54 29.52 -3.10
N PRO A 1164 -44.21 29.52 -4.40
CA PRO A 1164 -45.11 30.06 -5.40
C PRO A 1164 -46.31 29.13 -5.56
N GLU A 1165 -47.50 29.63 -5.22
CA GLU A 1165 -48.74 29.08 -5.73
C GLU A 1165 -48.88 29.44 -7.22
N SER A 1166 -49.31 28.45 -7.98
CA SER A 1166 -49.72 28.54 -9.37
C SER A 1166 -50.79 29.61 -9.63
N GLN A 1167 -50.64 30.35 -10.74
CA GLN A 1167 -51.66 30.82 -11.70
C GLN A 1167 -51.45 32.29 -12.11
N GLY A 1168 -51.38 32.52 -13.43
CA GLY A 1168 -51.43 33.84 -14.08
C GLY A 1168 -50.50 33.94 -15.26
#